data_AF-A0A8H8NSZ2-F1
#
_entry.id   AF-A0A8H8NSZ2-F1
#
_cell.length_a   1.000
_cell.length_b   1.000
_cell.length_c   1.000
_cell.angle_alpha   90.00
_cell.angle_beta   90.00
_cell.angle_gamma   90.00
#
_symmetry.space_group_name_H-M   'P 1'
#
loop_
_entity.id
_entity.type
_entity.pdbx_description
1 polymer ?
#
loop_
_entity_poly.entity_id
_entity_poly.type
_entity_poly.pdbx_seq_one_letter_code
_entity_poly.pdbx_strand_id
1 'polypeptide(L)'
;MNRSTYSRFVTVGLSGSRNEFRPDYVPSDNIQSEIDSALSANYDSISISLANERWKTRWQKMCLSGPQTPPNYSDSLQGQRSPARIKLENTASGLFKAPSDHKDAEIEMEAELWRAGGGFQRDEVNIMRNDQAEHVIGFISDWLELDSQIEGVRYDSEIALRQELQYASYLGISNVILPPPRRGQEITTYARAVKDCLTSSAVSPYMSLSVRIPVCDIPPEDGNAAKGVSDYEDELSATWQMWNTIRMVCGPTQRVSVALDLTPALPASSGVLARWSAEHVQHLILPATTFIPNGKGYPVLPKLTQGFLRDLFKNRPNIILSKTQASLHNLGGELAYIQYVRHLEKTSPFNVARDAPDGLTVESFGRGYEDYLQAPLQPLMDNLASMTYEVFEKDPVKYRQYEQAVYRALLDQSPESTTIICVAGAGRGPIVSNCIRAVERSGRDARIYAIEKNPSAFVTLQGRKAREWPDFVHIKFGDMRTVQLPEPVDILVSELLGSFGDNELSPECLDGAMRLLKPEGISIPASYTAYLAPISASRLYNDPSGLLRETKGAETPYVVMLHAINTLSGDEEDKHPRCGPKIQDCWTFEHPRKIVLDPQALPGGKTDPMDASPVATALREANEEIGLPVPSSAVHVLGVLTPFVSYYKLAVTPVIAFLSDLSLLEHLKPNPEEVDEIFDHPLEAILSPELAASLAPKPGRLLSERGSEKWRYEPEYHYMRDSAWLHGSQYRMHKFRSVTTPISGLTSDILILAAKIAYVRNTDYERYAENHVTPDIALGWAMEQHAEAARATSQPQASSAESHIEGLAD
;
A
#
# COMPACT_ATOMS: atom_id res chain seq x y z
N MET A 1 25.27 12.83 -15.45
CA MET A 1 25.43 11.40 -15.79
C MET A 1 24.14 10.91 -16.43
N ASN A 2 24.14 10.62 -17.73
CA ASN A 2 22.98 9.99 -18.39
C ASN A 2 22.75 8.63 -17.72
N ARG A 3 21.73 8.52 -16.85
CA ARG A 3 21.28 7.21 -16.36
C ARG A 3 20.83 6.41 -17.57
N SER A 4 21.49 5.28 -17.83
CA SER A 4 21.08 4.32 -18.87
C SER A 4 19.58 4.04 -18.75
N THR A 5 18.89 4.00 -19.88
CA THR A 5 17.44 3.70 -19.95
C THR A 5 17.11 2.26 -19.54
N TYR A 6 18.12 1.38 -19.50
CA TYR A 6 17.99 -0.05 -19.21
C TYR A 6 19.07 -0.51 -18.21
N SER A 7 18.85 -1.72 -17.68
CA SER A 7 19.78 -2.46 -16.82
C SER A 7 21.16 -2.59 -17.45
N ARG A 8 22.21 -2.51 -16.61
CA ARG A 8 23.60 -2.66 -17.05
C ARG A 8 24.03 -4.12 -16.95
N PHE A 9 24.85 -4.57 -17.88
CA PHE A 9 25.38 -5.93 -17.90
C PHE A 9 26.81 -5.94 -17.39
N VAL A 10 27.10 -6.88 -16.51
CA VAL A 10 28.37 -7.03 -15.83
C VAL A 10 28.86 -8.46 -16.02
N THR A 11 30.10 -8.63 -16.47
CA THR A 11 30.73 -9.96 -16.52
C THR A 11 31.59 -10.19 -15.27
N VAL A 12 31.88 -11.44 -14.94
CA VAL A 12 32.82 -11.79 -13.87
C VAL A 12 34.22 -11.91 -14.46
N GLY A 13 35.15 -11.11 -13.95
CA GLY A 13 36.56 -11.15 -14.33
C GLY A 13 37.22 -12.47 -13.95
N LEU A 14 38.20 -12.89 -14.76
CA LEU A 14 38.90 -14.16 -14.55
C LEU A 14 39.99 -13.94 -13.50
N SER A 15 39.70 -14.20 -12.23
CA SER A 15 40.78 -14.33 -11.24
C SER A 15 41.61 -15.59 -11.56
N GLY A 16 42.73 -15.37 -12.26
CA GLY A 16 43.88 -16.24 -12.50
C GLY A 16 43.71 -17.76 -12.35
N SER A 17 43.69 -18.50 -13.46
CA SER A 17 43.81 -19.99 -13.41
C SER A 17 45.02 -20.56 -14.14
N ARG A 18 45.89 -19.74 -14.74
CA ARG A 18 47.04 -20.26 -15.54
C ARG A 18 48.41 -19.63 -15.29
N ASN A 19 48.51 -18.45 -14.67
CA ASN A 19 49.80 -17.71 -14.55
C ASN A 19 50.25 -17.39 -13.11
N GLU A 20 49.51 -17.83 -12.08
CA GLU A 20 49.71 -17.42 -10.67
C GLU A 20 51.06 -17.82 -10.04
N PHE A 21 51.81 -18.74 -10.68
CA PHE A 21 53.06 -19.29 -10.16
C PHE A 21 54.33 -18.57 -10.63
N ARG A 22 54.24 -17.45 -11.36
CA ARG A 22 55.42 -16.63 -11.68
C ARG A 22 55.72 -15.64 -10.54
N PRO A 23 56.98 -15.50 -10.07
CA PRO A 23 57.34 -14.57 -9.00
C PRO A 23 57.03 -13.10 -9.32
N ASP A 24 57.10 -12.72 -10.60
CA ASP A 24 56.93 -11.35 -11.07
C ASP A 24 55.51 -11.02 -11.57
N TYR A 25 54.57 -11.97 -11.47
CA TYR A 25 53.21 -11.77 -11.98
C TYR A 25 52.40 -10.89 -11.03
N VAL A 26 51.88 -9.78 -11.56
CA VAL A 26 50.95 -8.90 -10.83
C VAL A 26 49.59 -8.99 -11.50
N PRO A 27 48.53 -9.42 -10.79
CA PRO A 27 47.20 -9.61 -11.38
C PRO A 27 46.65 -8.34 -12.07
N SER A 28 46.99 -7.15 -11.57
CA SER A 28 46.56 -5.87 -12.15
C SER A 28 47.10 -5.57 -13.55
N ASP A 29 48.10 -6.31 -14.04
CA ASP A 29 48.69 -6.06 -15.37
C ASP A 29 47.73 -6.44 -16.50
N ASN A 30 46.82 -7.39 -16.28
CA ASN A 30 45.88 -7.88 -17.29
C ASN A 30 44.48 -7.24 -17.23
N ILE A 31 44.14 -6.54 -16.13
CA ILE A 31 42.77 -6.08 -15.88
C ILE A 31 42.24 -5.14 -16.96
N GLN A 32 43.09 -4.26 -17.52
CA GLN A 32 42.67 -3.35 -18.58
C GLN A 32 42.26 -4.13 -19.84
N SER A 33 42.99 -5.18 -20.18
CA SER A 33 42.64 -6.05 -21.31
C SER A 33 41.34 -6.81 -21.04
N GLU A 34 41.06 -7.20 -19.80
CA GLU A 34 39.78 -7.83 -19.43
C GLU A 34 38.62 -6.85 -19.52
N ILE A 35 38.80 -5.61 -19.08
CA ILE A 35 37.82 -4.52 -19.23
C ILE A 35 37.54 -4.28 -20.72
N ASP A 36 38.58 -4.08 -21.53
CA ASP A 36 38.43 -3.82 -22.97
C ASP A 36 37.73 -4.98 -23.70
N SER A 37 38.04 -6.23 -23.30
CA SER A 37 37.36 -7.42 -23.81
C SER A 37 35.89 -7.48 -23.39
N ALA A 38 35.57 -7.15 -22.15
CA ALA A 38 34.20 -7.12 -21.65
C ALA A 38 33.36 -6.06 -22.37
N LEU A 39 33.89 -4.84 -22.52
CA LEU A 39 33.25 -3.75 -23.26
C LEU A 39 33.02 -4.14 -24.73
N SER A 40 34.01 -4.79 -25.36
CA SER A 40 33.89 -5.31 -26.73
C SER A 40 32.83 -6.41 -26.86
N ALA A 41 32.55 -7.15 -25.77
CA ALA A 41 31.54 -8.19 -25.72
C ALA A 41 30.13 -7.69 -25.34
N ASN A 42 29.88 -6.37 -25.34
CA ASN A 42 28.63 -5.70 -24.96
C ASN A 42 28.28 -5.74 -23.45
N TYR A 43 29.27 -5.94 -22.58
CA TYR A 43 29.11 -5.64 -21.16
C TYR A 43 29.37 -4.15 -20.90
N ASP A 44 28.73 -3.60 -19.86
CA ASP A 44 28.91 -2.21 -19.43
C ASP A 44 30.01 -2.08 -18.37
N SER A 45 30.33 -3.16 -17.66
CA SER A 45 31.29 -3.20 -16.55
C SER A 45 31.81 -4.63 -16.30
N ILE A 46 32.85 -4.74 -15.50
CA ILE A 46 33.39 -6.01 -15.00
C ILE A 46 33.23 -6.07 -13.47
N SER A 47 33.04 -7.27 -12.95
CA SER A 47 33.09 -7.54 -11.51
C SER A 47 34.33 -8.36 -11.17
N ILE A 48 35.09 -7.95 -10.15
CA ILE A 48 36.34 -8.60 -9.76
C ILE A 48 36.55 -8.51 -8.26
N SER A 49 37.13 -9.55 -7.66
CA SER A 49 37.57 -9.49 -6.26
C SER A 49 38.66 -8.45 -6.09
N LEU A 50 38.57 -7.60 -5.08
CA LEU A 50 39.59 -6.56 -4.83
C LEU A 50 40.94 -7.18 -4.45
N ALA A 51 40.91 -8.22 -3.63
CA ALA A 51 42.05 -8.98 -3.16
C ALA A 51 42.02 -10.42 -3.71
N ASN A 52 43.17 -11.10 -3.67
CA ASN A 52 43.36 -12.43 -4.26
C ASN A 52 43.74 -13.51 -3.22
N GLU A 53 44.03 -14.73 -3.66
CA GLU A 53 44.33 -15.86 -2.76
C GLU A 53 45.63 -15.65 -1.95
N ARG A 54 46.56 -14.78 -2.37
CA ARG A 54 47.76 -14.44 -1.57
C ARG A 54 47.38 -13.66 -0.32
N TRP A 55 46.45 -12.70 -0.45
CA TRP A 55 45.90 -11.98 0.68
C TRP A 55 45.26 -12.95 1.69
N LYS A 56 44.39 -13.83 1.20
CA LYS A 56 43.75 -14.86 2.02
C LYS A 56 44.77 -15.75 2.73
N THR A 57 45.79 -16.22 2.03
CA THR A 57 46.83 -17.08 2.60
C THR A 57 47.57 -16.38 3.73
N ARG A 58 47.94 -15.10 3.54
CA ARG A 58 48.60 -14.30 4.58
C ARG A 58 47.67 -14.04 5.75
N TRP A 59 46.42 -13.66 5.50
CA TRP A 59 45.42 -13.46 6.55
C TRP A 59 45.20 -14.74 7.38
N GLN A 60 45.05 -15.90 6.72
CA GLN A 60 44.89 -17.18 7.41
C GLN A 60 46.10 -17.53 8.28
N LYS A 61 47.31 -17.28 7.79
CA LYS A 61 48.56 -17.46 8.56
C LYS A 61 48.59 -16.57 9.80
N MET A 62 48.14 -15.32 9.70
CA MET A 62 48.13 -14.34 10.80
C MET A 62 46.99 -14.57 11.80
N CYS A 63 45.82 -15.01 11.35
CA CYS A 63 44.58 -14.90 12.11
C CYS A 63 43.98 -16.25 12.54
N LEU A 64 44.41 -17.38 11.97
CA LEU A 64 43.92 -18.72 12.31
C LEU A 64 45.05 -19.60 12.88
N SER A 65 44.75 -20.44 13.88
CA SER A 65 45.72 -21.42 14.42
C SER A 65 45.34 -22.86 14.12
N GLY A 66 46.24 -23.64 13.50
CA GLY A 66 46.10 -25.11 13.34
C GLY A 66 47.08 -25.73 12.32
N PRO A 67 47.42 -27.04 12.43
CA PRO A 67 48.36 -27.71 11.54
C PRO A 67 47.83 -27.75 10.10
N GLN A 68 48.69 -27.35 9.16
CA GLN A 68 48.50 -27.40 7.71
C GLN A 68 48.14 -28.83 7.25
N THR A 69 46.85 -29.15 7.22
CA THR A 69 46.33 -30.34 6.54
C THR A 69 45.23 -29.86 5.60
N PRO A 70 45.27 -30.21 4.30
CA PRO A 70 44.30 -29.70 3.34
C PRO A 70 42.88 -30.16 3.72
N PRO A 71 41.84 -29.34 3.47
CA PRO A 71 40.47 -29.69 3.82
C PRO A 71 40.00 -30.82 2.89
N ASN A 72 39.85 -32.03 3.41
CA ASN A 72 38.95 -33.00 2.81
C ASN A 72 37.52 -32.56 3.15
N TYR A 73 36.70 -32.44 2.11
CA TYR A 73 35.27 -32.14 2.19
C TYR A 73 34.54 -33.32 2.86
N SER A 74 34.52 -33.37 4.18
CA SER A 74 33.56 -34.09 5.02
C SER A 74 33.94 -33.87 6.48
N ASP A 75 33.01 -33.29 7.25
CA ASP A 75 32.99 -33.23 8.71
C ASP A 75 34.27 -32.79 9.46
N SER A 76 34.27 -31.58 10.04
CA SER A 76 34.54 -31.38 11.48
C SER A 76 34.54 -29.91 11.91
N LEU A 77 33.54 -29.57 12.71
CA LEU A 77 33.39 -28.34 13.52
C LEU A 77 34.42 -28.21 14.67
N GLN A 78 35.61 -28.81 14.60
CA GLN A 78 36.50 -28.94 15.78
C GLN A 78 37.93 -28.39 15.65
N GLY A 79 38.31 -27.77 14.53
CA GLY A 79 39.72 -27.39 14.29
C GLY A 79 40.11 -25.93 14.53
N GLN A 80 39.18 -24.97 14.46
CA GLN A 80 39.55 -23.55 14.45
C GLN A 80 39.60 -22.97 15.87
N ARG A 81 40.80 -22.66 16.36
CA ARG A 81 41.00 -21.83 17.55
C ARG A 81 41.59 -20.49 17.11
N SER A 82 41.16 -19.40 17.74
CA SER A 82 41.90 -18.14 17.66
C SER A 82 43.31 -18.34 18.24
N PRO A 83 44.35 -17.74 17.64
CA PRO A 83 45.68 -17.74 18.22
C PRO A 83 45.67 -17.20 19.65
N ALA A 84 46.52 -17.76 20.51
CA ALA A 84 46.73 -17.22 21.85
C ALA A 84 47.39 -15.84 21.72
N ARG A 85 46.61 -14.78 21.92
CA ARG A 85 47.07 -13.39 21.80
C ARG A 85 48.22 -13.12 22.78
N ILE A 86 49.39 -12.77 22.26
CA ILE A 86 50.55 -12.41 23.09
C ILE A 86 50.49 -10.91 23.38
N LYS A 87 50.56 -10.54 24.66
CA LYS A 87 50.62 -9.13 25.07
C LYS A 87 51.99 -8.56 24.69
N LEU A 88 52.06 -7.73 23.64
CA LEU A 88 53.29 -7.06 23.25
C LEU A 88 53.72 -6.06 24.34
N GLU A 89 54.96 -6.19 24.83
CA GLU A 89 55.52 -5.24 25.80
C GLU A 89 56.12 -4.03 25.07
N ASN A 90 55.76 -2.83 25.52
CA ASN A 90 56.29 -1.59 24.98
C ASN A 90 57.68 -1.33 25.61
N THR A 91 58.74 -1.36 24.79
CA THR A 91 60.08 -1.06 25.29
C THR A 91 60.30 0.45 25.43
N ALA A 92 61.20 0.87 26.32
CA ALA A 92 61.55 2.29 26.51
C ALA A 92 62.09 2.99 25.25
N SER A 93 62.41 2.24 24.19
CA SER A 93 62.82 2.73 22.86
C SER A 93 61.69 2.82 21.83
N GLY A 94 60.43 2.49 22.19
CA GLY A 94 59.28 2.51 21.28
C GLY A 94 59.23 1.36 20.28
N LEU A 95 60.01 0.29 20.51
CA LEU A 95 60.03 -0.92 19.67
C LEU A 95 59.22 -2.03 20.35
N PHE A 96 58.31 -2.67 19.63
CA PHE A 96 57.57 -3.84 20.10
C PHE A 96 58.51 -5.06 20.17
N LYS A 97 58.49 -5.81 21.28
CA LYS A 97 59.30 -7.03 21.44
C LYS A 97 58.41 -8.21 21.85
N ALA A 98 58.46 -9.30 21.09
CA ALA A 98 57.79 -10.55 21.43
C ALA A 98 58.62 -11.34 22.49
N PRO A 99 57.98 -12.13 23.39
CA PRO A 99 58.69 -13.04 24.28
C PRO A 99 59.49 -14.07 23.46
N SER A 100 60.75 -14.26 23.81
CA SER A 100 61.74 -15.03 23.02
C SER A 100 61.49 -16.54 22.88
N ASP A 101 60.44 -17.08 23.51
CA ASP A 101 60.23 -18.52 23.66
C ASP A 101 59.12 -19.12 22.77
N HIS A 102 58.51 -18.32 21.87
CA HIS A 102 57.43 -18.79 20.99
C HIS A 102 57.90 -19.04 19.55
N LYS A 103 57.70 -20.26 19.04
CA LYS A 103 58.01 -20.64 17.64
C LYS A 103 57.27 -19.81 16.59
N ASP A 104 56.18 -19.16 16.97
CA ASP A 104 55.32 -18.35 16.09
C ASP A 104 55.38 -16.84 16.41
N ALA A 105 56.37 -16.39 17.20
CA ALA A 105 56.49 -14.99 17.65
C ALA A 105 56.54 -13.96 16.51
N GLU A 106 57.15 -14.32 15.37
CA GLU A 106 57.22 -13.46 14.18
C GLU A 106 55.85 -13.31 13.50
N ILE A 107 55.06 -14.39 13.45
CA ILE A 107 53.73 -14.40 12.84
C ILE A 107 52.75 -13.58 13.67
N GLU A 108 52.81 -13.71 15.00
CA GLU A 108 51.99 -12.92 15.91
C GLU A 108 52.36 -11.44 15.86
N MET A 109 53.66 -11.12 15.79
CA MET A 109 54.11 -9.74 15.61
C MET A 109 53.63 -9.15 14.28
N GLU A 110 53.67 -9.93 13.19
CA GLU A 110 53.11 -9.54 11.89
C GLU A 110 51.61 -9.26 11.98
N ALA A 111 50.85 -10.13 12.66
CA ALA A 111 49.41 -9.99 12.86
C ALA A 111 49.06 -8.74 13.66
N GLU A 112 49.76 -8.46 14.76
CA GLU A 112 49.53 -7.25 15.58
C GLU A 112 49.90 -5.96 14.84
N LEU A 113 50.99 -5.95 14.06
CA LEU A 113 51.34 -4.81 13.21
C LEU A 113 50.29 -4.56 12.13
N TRP A 114 49.72 -5.62 11.56
CA TRP A 114 48.62 -5.52 10.62
C TRP A 114 47.36 -4.94 11.29
N ARG A 115 46.94 -5.48 12.45
CA ARG A 115 45.80 -4.96 13.22
C ARG A 115 45.96 -3.50 13.63
N ALA A 116 47.19 -3.05 13.89
CA ALA A 116 47.51 -1.67 14.25
C ALA A 116 47.44 -0.67 13.08
N GLY A 117 47.20 -1.12 11.85
CA GLY A 117 47.06 -0.26 10.66
C GLY A 117 47.96 -0.64 9.48
N GLY A 118 48.40 -1.90 9.38
CA GLY A 118 49.08 -2.41 8.19
C GLY A 118 48.16 -2.48 6.97
N GLY A 119 48.74 -2.55 5.77
CA GLY A 119 48.01 -2.58 4.50
C GLY A 119 48.37 -3.74 3.59
N PHE A 120 47.83 -3.71 2.37
CA PHE A 120 48.09 -4.72 1.34
C PHE A 120 49.54 -4.71 0.85
N GLN A 121 50.05 -5.89 0.49
CA GLN A 121 51.21 -6.04 -0.38
C GLN A 121 50.78 -5.93 -1.84
N ARG A 122 51.74 -5.57 -2.71
CA ARG A 122 51.50 -5.33 -4.14
C ARG A 122 50.83 -6.52 -4.84
N ASP A 123 51.25 -7.74 -4.50
CA ASP A 123 50.79 -8.99 -5.12
C ASP A 123 49.52 -9.56 -4.47
N GLU A 124 48.97 -8.91 -3.44
CA GLU A 124 47.75 -9.32 -2.73
C GLU A 124 46.46 -8.76 -3.35
N VAL A 125 46.57 -7.76 -4.23
CA VAL A 125 45.44 -7.04 -4.83
C VAL A 125 45.34 -7.27 -6.34
N ASN A 126 44.11 -7.25 -6.86
CA ASN A 126 43.85 -7.40 -8.29
C ASN A 126 43.81 -6.05 -9.04
N ILE A 127 43.67 -4.95 -8.31
CA ILE A 127 43.56 -3.60 -8.88
C ILE A 127 44.57 -2.70 -8.17
N MET A 128 45.37 -1.97 -8.94
CA MET A 128 46.42 -1.09 -8.40
C MET A 128 46.29 0.37 -8.82
N ARG A 129 45.57 0.64 -9.92
CA ARG A 129 45.50 1.99 -10.49
C ARG A 129 44.06 2.48 -10.55
N ASN A 130 43.87 3.77 -10.31
CA ASN A 130 42.55 4.40 -10.30
C ASN A 130 41.89 4.43 -11.68
N ASP A 131 42.66 4.49 -12.77
CA ASP A 131 42.11 4.45 -14.13
C ASP A 131 41.53 3.08 -14.49
N GLN A 132 41.95 2.02 -13.80
CA GLN A 132 41.40 0.67 -13.95
C GLN A 132 40.08 0.50 -13.18
N ALA A 133 39.69 1.44 -12.32
CA ALA A 133 38.57 1.30 -11.39
C ALA A 133 37.21 1.83 -11.91
N GLU A 134 37.20 2.61 -13.01
CA GLU A 134 35.99 3.30 -13.50
C GLU A 134 34.86 2.33 -13.89
N HIS A 135 35.22 1.19 -14.49
CA HIS A 135 34.27 0.18 -14.99
C HIS A 135 34.18 -1.07 -14.10
N VAL A 136 34.56 -0.94 -12.83
CA VAL A 136 34.69 -2.08 -11.91
C VAL A 136 33.63 -2.05 -10.82
N ILE A 137 33.00 -3.20 -10.60
CA ILE A 137 32.27 -3.53 -9.38
C ILE A 137 33.16 -4.44 -8.53
N GLY A 138 33.58 -3.95 -7.36
CA GLY A 138 34.49 -4.69 -6.49
C GLY A 138 33.75 -5.76 -5.70
N PHE A 139 34.27 -6.98 -5.67
CA PHE A 139 33.85 -8.01 -4.70
C PHE A 139 34.81 -7.98 -3.52
N ILE A 140 34.25 -7.91 -2.32
CA ILE A 140 34.99 -8.16 -1.08
C ILE A 140 35.28 -9.66 -0.97
N SER A 141 36.40 -10.00 -0.36
CA SER A 141 36.81 -11.37 -0.07
C SER A 141 35.67 -12.24 0.50
N ASP A 142 35.25 -13.25 -0.28
CA ASP A 142 34.15 -14.16 0.05
C ASP A 142 34.37 -15.01 1.32
N TRP A 143 35.61 -15.10 1.78
CA TRP A 143 36.02 -15.90 2.95
C TRP A 143 35.94 -15.14 4.28
N LEU A 144 35.63 -13.84 4.29
CA LEU A 144 35.45 -13.08 5.52
C LEU A 144 34.19 -13.56 6.27
N GLU A 145 34.33 -13.79 7.58
CA GLU A 145 33.25 -14.28 8.46
C GLU A 145 32.90 -13.25 9.53
N LEU A 146 32.14 -12.22 9.12
CA LEU A 146 31.68 -11.13 10.02
C LEU A 146 30.67 -11.61 11.07
N ASP A 147 30.10 -12.80 10.87
CA ASP A 147 29.15 -13.51 11.74
C ASP A 147 29.77 -14.78 12.33
N SER A 148 31.10 -14.83 12.49
CA SER A 148 31.76 -15.94 13.17
C SER A 148 31.39 -16.01 14.65
N GLN A 149 31.13 -17.22 15.16
CA GLN A 149 30.98 -17.45 16.60
C GLN A 149 32.31 -17.28 17.34
N ILE A 150 33.44 -17.39 16.63
CA ILE A 150 34.77 -17.17 17.17
C ILE A 150 35.07 -15.68 17.13
N GLU A 151 35.13 -15.05 18.31
CA GLU A 151 35.34 -13.60 18.46
C GLU A 151 36.60 -13.10 17.73
N GLY A 152 37.71 -13.83 17.80
CA GLY A 152 38.95 -13.43 17.13
C GLY A 152 38.85 -13.43 15.61
N VAL A 153 38.24 -14.47 15.02
CA VAL A 153 38.00 -14.56 13.56
C VAL A 153 37.12 -13.41 13.09
N ARG A 154 36.10 -13.10 13.88
CA ARG A 154 35.17 -12.00 13.59
C ARG A 154 35.86 -10.64 13.63
N TYR A 155 36.60 -10.37 14.71
CA TYR A 155 37.38 -9.15 14.87
C TYR A 155 38.38 -8.95 13.72
N ASP A 156 39.12 -9.99 13.35
CA ASP A 156 40.07 -9.93 12.24
C ASP A 156 39.38 -9.80 10.88
N SER A 157 38.19 -10.40 10.70
CA SER A 157 37.38 -10.22 9.50
C SER A 157 36.86 -8.79 9.37
N GLU A 158 36.48 -8.14 10.46
CA GLU A 158 36.06 -6.73 10.48
C GLU A 158 37.21 -5.78 10.10
N ILE A 159 38.43 -6.05 10.57
CA ILE A 159 39.62 -5.27 10.19
C ILE A 159 39.91 -5.44 8.70
N ALA A 160 39.90 -6.68 8.20
CA ALA A 160 40.12 -6.97 6.78
C ALA A 160 39.05 -6.35 5.87
N LEU A 161 37.77 -6.40 6.26
CA LEU A 161 36.68 -5.72 5.56
C LEU A 161 36.95 -4.21 5.44
N ARG A 162 37.31 -3.57 6.55
CA ARG A 162 37.57 -2.13 6.59
C ARG A 162 38.75 -1.76 5.69
N GLN A 163 39.80 -2.58 5.68
CA GLN A 163 40.95 -2.41 4.79
C GLN A 163 40.57 -2.54 3.31
N GLU A 164 39.80 -3.55 2.93
CA GLU A 164 39.35 -3.73 1.54
C GLU A 164 38.46 -2.56 1.08
N LEU A 165 37.54 -2.10 1.92
CA LEU A 165 36.67 -0.95 1.61
C LEU A 165 37.43 0.38 1.55
N GLN A 166 38.43 0.57 2.41
CA GLN A 166 39.32 1.73 2.37
C GLN A 166 40.14 1.73 1.06
N TYR A 167 40.63 0.56 0.66
CA TYR A 167 41.38 0.41 -0.59
C TYR A 167 40.49 0.65 -1.83
N ALA A 168 39.27 0.11 -1.83
CA ALA A 168 38.26 0.43 -2.86
C ALA A 168 37.98 1.94 -2.94
N SER A 169 37.88 2.59 -1.78
CA SER A 169 37.63 4.03 -1.69
C SER A 169 38.80 4.83 -2.25
N TYR A 170 40.04 4.41 -1.98
CA TYR A 170 41.27 4.99 -2.54
C TYR A 170 41.31 4.89 -4.07
N LEU A 171 40.90 3.75 -4.62
CA LEU A 171 40.83 3.52 -6.07
C LEU A 171 39.66 4.26 -6.75
N GLY A 172 38.72 4.81 -5.98
CA GLY A 172 37.53 5.47 -6.52
C GLY A 172 36.41 4.51 -6.94
N ILE A 173 36.45 3.25 -6.49
CA ILE A 173 35.39 2.28 -6.76
C ILE A 173 34.12 2.70 -6.02
N SER A 174 33.02 2.85 -6.76
CA SER A 174 31.75 3.37 -6.22
C SER A 174 30.76 2.29 -5.81
N ASN A 175 30.89 1.06 -6.32
CA ASN A 175 29.98 -0.06 -6.04
C ASN A 175 30.79 -1.27 -5.59
N VAL A 176 30.49 -1.76 -4.39
CA VAL A 176 31.17 -2.91 -3.80
C VAL A 176 30.14 -3.93 -3.31
N ILE A 177 30.37 -5.20 -3.62
CA ILE A 177 29.53 -6.32 -3.18
C ILE A 177 30.23 -7.00 -1.99
N LEU A 178 29.50 -7.08 -0.88
CA LEU A 178 29.94 -7.71 0.36
C LEU A 178 29.69 -9.22 0.34
N PRO A 179 30.49 -10.02 1.06
CA PRO A 179 30.28 -11.46 1.18
C PRO A 179 28.91 -11.76 1.82
N PRO A 180 28.28 -12.90 1.48
CA PRO A 180 27.00 -13.26 2.05
C PRO A 180 27.16 -13.59 3.54
N PRO A 181 26.19 -13.23 4.40
CA PRO A 181 26.14 -13.77 5.74
C PRO A 181 26.01 -15.30 5.68
N ARG A 182 26.74 -16.00 6.54
CA ARG A 182 26.80 -17.47 6.55
C ARG A 182 25.91 -18.08 7.62
N ARG A 183 25.62 -17.33 8.69
CA ARG A 183 24.94 -17.82 9.89
C ARG A 183 23.84 -16.83 10.31
N GLY A 184 22.58 -17.23 10.13
CA GLY A 184 21.42 -16.39 10.48
C GLY A 184 21.36 -15.98 11.96
N GLN A 185 21.87 -16.80 12.88
CA GLN A 185 21.84 -16.53 14.33
C GLN A 185 22.67 -15.30 14.76
N GLU A 186 23.75 -14.99 14.02
CA GLU A 186 24.69 -13.90 14.34
C GLU A 186 24.55 -12.71 13.36
N ILE A 187 23.43 -12.63 12.65
CA ILE A 187 23.20 -11.63 11.59
C ILE A 187 23.29 -10.19 12.08
N THR A 188 22.93 -9.91 13.33
CA THR A 188 23.04 -8.58 13.94
C THR A 188 24.50 -8.14 14.03
N THR A 189 25.42 -9.09 14.23
CA THR A 189 26.84 -8.78 14.29
C THR A 189 27.42 -8.48 12.91
N TYR A 190 27.05 -9.27 11.89
CA TYR A 190 27.34 -8.92 10.50
C TYR A 190 26.84 -7.50 10.18
N ALA A 191 25.59 -7.20 10.54
CA ALA A 191 24.98 -5.90 10.26
C ALA A 191 25.69 -4.73 10.97
N ARG A 192 26.19 -4.94 12.18
CA ARG A 192 26.98 -3.96 12.92
C ARG A 192 28.30 -3.66 12.22
N ALA A 193 29.01 -4.69 11.77
CA ALA A 193 30.26 -4.51 11.02
C ALA A 193 30.05 -3.67 9.75
N VAL A 194 28.95 -3.91 9.01
CA VAL A 194 28.56 -3.10 7.86
C VAL A 194 28.25 -1.66 8.26
N LYS A 195 27.46 -1.46 9.32
CA LYS A 195 27.12 -0.12 9.84
C LYS A 195 28.36 0.67 10.23
N ASP A 196 29.29 0.05 10.94
CA ASP A 196 30.52 0.69 11.38
C ASP A 196 31.34 1.17 10.16
N CYS A 197 31.39 0.36 9.09
CA CYS A 197 32.03 0.75 7.83
C CYS A 197 31.31 1.93 7.15
N LEU A 198 29.98 2.00 7.18
CA LEU A 198 29.23 3.12 6.60
C LEU A 198 29.49 4.44 7.33
N THR A 199 29.66 4.40 8.65
CA THR A 199 29.94 5.57 9.49
C THR A 199 31.41 5.98 9.52
N SER A 200 32.31 5.10 9.08
CA SER A 200 33.75 5.34 9.06
C SER A 200 34.13 6.40 8.03
N SER A 201 34.97 7.37 8.43
CA SER A 201 35.54 8.36 7.51
C SER A 201 36.54 7.77 6.52
N ALA A 202 36.98 6.51 6.73
CA ALA A 202 37.90 5.82 5.84
C ALA A 202 37.20 5.24 4.59
N VAL A 203 35.87 5.09 4.63
CA VAL A 203 35.06 4.60 3.51
C VAL A 203 34.37 5.78 2.85
N SER A 204 34.48 5.88 1.53
CA SER A 204 33.90 6.99 0.76
C SER A 204 32.39 7.13 1.03
N PRO A 205 31.88 8.34 1.35
CA PRO A 205 30.46 8.56 1.61
C PRO A 205 29.58 8.32 0.36
N TYR A 206 30.18 8.26 -0.82
CA TYR A 206 29.49 8.00 -2.09
C TYR A 206 29.54 6.52 -2.52
N MET A 207 30.24 5.67 -1.77
CA MET A 207 30.31 4.24 -2.06
C MET A 207 29.01 3.54 -1.63
N SER A 208 28.46 2.75 -2.55
CA SER A 208 27.35 1.82 -2.31
C SER A 208 27.89 0.45 -1.92
N LEU A 209 27.32 -0.14 -0.87
CA LEU A 209 27.62 -1.46 -0.34
C LEU A 209 26.42 -2.38 -0.58
N SER A 210 26.58 -3.34 -1.48
CA SER A 210 25.54 -4.33 -1.77
C SER A 210 25.83 -5.63 -1.04
N VAL A 211 24.93 -6.06 -0.17
CA VAL A 211 25.08 -7.35 0.52
C VAL A 211 24.64 -8.46 -0.41
N ARG A 212 25.50 -9.46 -0.66
CA ARG A 212 25.11 -10.65 -1.42
C ARG A 212 24.14 -11.48 -0.58
N ILE A 213 22.91 -11.67 -1.07
CA ILE A 213 21.88 -12.46 -0.38
C ILE A 213 21.29 -13.48 -1.35
N PRO A 214 21.27 -14.79 -1.04
CA PRO A 214 20.57 -15.77 -1.86
C PRO A 214 19.05 -15.51 -1.87
N VAL A 215 18.41 -15.75 -3.00
CA VAL A 215 16.95 -15.53 -3.16
C VAL A 215 16.10 -16.38 -2.21
N CYS A 216 16.60 -17.56 -1.83
CA CYS A 216 16.04 -18.44 -0.81
C CYS A 216 17.14 -19.34 -0.23
N ASP A 217 16.89 -19.91 0.94
CA ASP A 217 17.76 -20.94 1.53
C ASP A 217 17.46 -22.31 0.92
N ILE A 218 18.51 -23.09 0.64
CA ILE A 218 18.41 -24.53 0.37
C ILE A 218 19.10 -25.21 1.57
N PRO A 219 18.39 -26.00 2.40
CA PRO A 219 19.02 -26.77 3.46
C PRO A 219 20.03 -27.77 2.87
N PRO A 220 21.17 -28.02 3.56
CA PRO A 220 22.17 -28.99 3.11
C PRO A 220 21.56 -30.40 3.13
N GLU A 221 21.65 -31.07 1.98
CA GLU A 221 21.56 -32.52 1.76
C GLU A 221 21.05 -33.37 2.94
N ASP A 222 19.74 -33.67 2.96
CA ASP A 222 19.22 -35.03 3.13
C ASP A 222 17.68 -35.03 3.09
N GLY A 223 17.12 -35.84 2.20
CA GLY A 223 15.70 -35.90 1.86
C GLY A 223 14.80 -36.50 2.95
N ASN A 224 14.66 -35.85 4.10
CA ASN A 224 13.58 -36.12 5.05
C ASN A 224 12.75 -34.86 5.28
N ALA A 225 11.71 -34.71 4.46
CA ALA A 225 10.61 -33.80 4.73
C ALA A 225 9.93 -34.18 6.05
N ALA A 226 10.01 -33.32 7.06
CA ALA A 226 9.23 -33.46 8.28
C ALA A 226 8.87 -32.11 8.90
N LYS A 227 7.64 -31.65 8.61
CA LYS A 227 6.57 -31.23 9.54
C LYS A 227 5.81 -29.96 9.09
N GLY A 228 4.48 -30.04 9.21
CA GLY A 228 3.59 -28.93 9.57
C GLY A 228 3.43 -27.76 8.57
N VAL A 229 2.22 -27.61 8.02
CA VAL A 229 1.83 -26.53 7.09
C VAL A 229 1.63 -25.16 7.82
N SER A 230 2.58 -24.77 8.67
CA SER A 230 2.66 -23.40 9.25
C SER A 230 4.09 -22.84 9.26
N ASP A 231 5.11 -23.70 9.30
CA ASP A 231 6.52 -23.27 9.49
C ASP A 231 7.27 -23.07 8.15
N TYR A 232 6.68 -23.52 7.04
CA TYR A 232 7.31 -23.50 5.71
C TYR A 232 7.51 -22.09 5.12
N GLU A 233 6.61 -21.12 5.41
CA GLU A 233 6.76 -19.76 4.86
C GLU A 233 7.82 -18.93 5.58
N ASP A 234 8.02 -19.15 6.87
CA ASP A 234 9.07 -18.49 7.66
C ASP A 234 10.47 -19.02 7.28
N GLU A 235 10.63 -20.32 7.05
CA GLU A 235 11.87 -20.91 6.52
C GLU A 235 12.17 -20.43 5.08
N LEU A 236 11.17 -20.37 4.20
CA LEU A 236 11.35 -19.85 2.83
C LEU A 236 11.67 -18.34 2.80
N SER A 237 11.36 -17.62 3.88
CA SER A 237 11.59 -16.18 4.02
C SER A 237 12.88 -15.84 4.78
N ALA A 238 13.64 -16.82 5.24
CA ALA A 238 14.81 -16.62 6.10
C ALA A 238 15.84 -15.65 5.49
N THR A 239 16.13 -15.77 4.18
CA THR A 239 17.07 -14.87 3.50
C THR A 239 16.57 -13.43 3.42
N TRP A 240 15.26 -13.22 3.22
CA TRP A 240 14.66 -11.89 3.29
C TRP A 240 14.67 -11.34 4.72
N GLN A 241 14.43 -12.17 5.74
CA GLN A 241 14.51 -11.78 7.15
C GLN A 241 15.95 -11.38 7.55
N MET A 242 16.96 -12.07 7.02
CA MET A 242 18.37 -11.71 7.17
C MET A 242 18.63 -10.31 6.59
N TRP A 243 18.20 -10.08 5.34
CA TRP A 243 18.29 -8.75 4.72
C TRP A 243 17.56 -7.69 5.54
N ASN A 244 16.33 -7.98 5.97
CA ASN A 244 15.52 -7.09 6.80
C ASN A 244 16.25 -6.68 8.08
N THR A 245 16.91 -7.63 8.75
CA THR A 245 17.71 -7.34 9.95
C THR A 245 18.90 -6.44 9.63
N ILE A 246 19.63 -6.72 8.54
CA ILE A 246 20.77 -5.90 8.13
C ILE A 246 20.34 -4.44 7.87
N ARG A 247 19.31 -4.23 7.06
CA ARG A 247 18.84 -2.88 6.72
C ARG A 247 18.36 -2.13 7.96
N MET A 248 17.66 -2.79 8.89
CA MET A 248 17.16 -2.16 10.12
C MET A 248 18.30 -1.73 11.06
N VAL A 249 19.37 -2.53 11.18
CA VAL A 249 20.54 -2.17 12.00
C VAL A 249 21.35 -1.03 11.37
N CYS A 250 21.55 -1.09 10.04
CA CYS A 250 22.25 -0.03 9.30
C CYS A 250 21.51 1.31 9.35
N GLY A 251 20.18 1.28 9.52
CA GLY A 251 19.34 2.46 9.59
C GLY A 251 19.02 3.02 8.20
N PRO A 252 18.41 4.21 8.13
CA PRO A 252 17.94 4.77 6.87
C PRO A 252 19.12 5.26 6.02
N THR A 253 19.45 4.49 4.99
CA THR A 253 20.53 4.81 4.06
C THR A 253 20.24 4.23 2.68
N GLN A 254 20.58 5.00 1.64
CA GLN A 254 20.53 4.53 0.25
C GLN A 254 21.85 3.86 -0.18
N ARG A 255 22.88 3.89 0.68
CA ARG A 255 24.20 3.29 0.43
C ARG A 255 24.22 1.78 0.66
N VAL A 256 23.17 1.20 1.24
CA VAL A 256 23.06 -0.24 1.45
C VAL A 256 21.97 -0.77 0.53
N SER A 257 22.30 -1.83 -0.20
CA SER A 257 21.41 -2.45 -1.18
C SER A 257 21.61 -3.96 -1.20
N VAL A 258 20.78 -4.66 -1.97
CA VAL A 258 20.85 -6.11 -2.15
C VAL A 258 21.57 -6.43 -3.45
N ALA A 259 22.53 -7.35 -3.39
CA ALA A 259 22.99 -8.13 -4.53
C ALA A 259 22.33 -9.50 -4.46
N LEU A 260 21.19 -9.65 -5.15
CA LEU A 260 20.35 -10.85 -5.03
C LEU A 260 20.94 -11.98 -5.88
N ASP A 261 21.30 -13.07 -5.22
CA ASP A 261 21.92 -14.24 -5.83
C ASP A 261 20.87 -15.27 -6.25
N LEU A 262 20.75 -15.48 -7.56
CA LEU A 262 19.81 -16.40 -8.20
C LEU A 262 20.48 -17.72 -8.61
N THR A 263 21.59 -18.07 -7.97
CA THR A 263 22.19 -19.40 -8.08
C THR A 263 21.26 -20.50 -7.54
N PRO A 264 20.60 -20.33 -6.37
CA PRO A 264 19.54 -21.24 -5.91
C PRO A 264 18.31 -21.22 -6.83
N ALA A 265 17.59 -22.33 -6.90
CA ALA A 265 16.31 -22.37 -7.61
C ALA A 265 15.27 -21.49 -6.90
N LEU A 266 14.43 -20.76 -7.67
CA LEU A 266 13.40 -19.92 -7.08
C LEU A 266 12.36 -20.77 -6.33
N PRO A 267 11.91 -20.34 -5.14
CA PRO A 267 10.80 -20.98 -4.44
C PRO A 267 9.52 -20.88 -5.26
N ALA A 268 8.69 -21.93 -5.22
CA ALA A 268 7.42 -21.96 -5.94
C ALA A 268 6.37 -20.98 -5.37
N SER A 269 6.54 -20.55 -4.10
CA SER A 269 5.65 -19.57 -3.46
C SER A 269 5.92 -18.16 -3.98
N SER A 270 4.92 -17.60 -4.68
CA SER A 270 4.95 -16.25 -5.23
C SER A 270 5.05 -15.16 -4.15
N GLY A 271 4.46 -15.39 -2.97
CA GLY A 271 4.44 -14.43 -1.86
C GLY A 271 5.83 -14.11 -1.30
N VAL A 272 6.74 -15.09 -1.28
CA VAL A 272 8.14 -14.91 -0.84
C VAL A 272 8.90 -14.05 -1.85
N LEU A 273 8.72 -14.32 -3.15
CA LEU A 273 9.36 -13.57 -4.22
C LEU A 273 8.89 -12.11 -4.29
N ALA A 274 7.59 -11.89 -4.06
CA ALA A 274 6.99 -10.56 -4.13
C ALA A 274 7.62 -9.57 -3.13
N ARG A 275 8.16 -10.03 -2.00
CA ARG A 275 8.84 -9.17 -1.01
C ARG A 275 10.05 -8.43 -1.61
N TRP A 276 10.83 -9.09 -2.46
CA TRP A 276 12.01 -8.50 -3.09
C TRP A 276 11.70 -7.33 -4.03
N SER A 277 10.47 -7.25 -4.56
CA SER A 277 10.04 -6.16 -5.44
C SER A 277 9.95 -4.79 -4.74
N ALA A 278 9.78 -4.79 -3.41
CA ALA A 278 9.75 -3.60 -2.57
C ALA A 278 11.12 -3.21 -2.00
N GLU A 279 12.14 -4.06 -2.18
CA GLU A 279 13.48 -3.88 -1.63
C GLU A 279 14.43 -3.20 -2.62
N HIS A 280 15.49 -2.57 -2.11
CA HIS A 280 16.52 -1.91 -2.93
C HIS A 280 17.49 -2.96 -3.53
N VAL A 281 17.01 -3.70 -4.54
CA VAL A 281 17.83 -4.66 -5.29
C VAL A 281 18.65 -3.94 -6.35
N GLN A 282 19.95 -3.74 -6.08
CA GLN A 282 20.85 -3.03 -6.97
C GLN A 282 21.56 -3.97 -7.95
N HIS A 283 21.81 -5.23 -7.56
CA HIS A 283 22.47 -6.23 -8.41
C HIS A 283 21.67 -7.54 -8.44
N LEU A 284 21.66 -8.20 -9.60
CA LEU A 284 21.13 -9.54 -9.82
C LEU A 284 22.26 -10.45 -10.31
N ILE A 285 22.58 -11.50 -9.57
CA ILE A 285 23.62 -12.47 -9.95
C ILE A 285 22.94 -13.65 -10.64
N LEU A 286 23.27 -13.84 -11.91
CA LEU A 286 22.70 -14.85 -12.81
C LEU A 286 23.82 -15.73 -13.38
N PRO A 287 24.17 -16.85 -12.73
CA PRO A 287 25.07 -17.82 -13.33
C PRO A 287 24.42 -18.49 -14.55
N ALA A 288 25.24 -18.97 -15.49
CA ALA A 288 24.77 -19.72 -16.65
C ALA A 288 23.91 -20.94 -16.28
N THR A 289 24.07 -21.49 -15.08
CA THR A 289 23.28 -22.60 -14.53
C THR A 289 21.82 -22.24 -14.22
N THR A 290 21.49 -20.95 -14.09
CA THR A 290 20.10 -20.48 -13.90
C THR A 290 19.29 -20.56 -15.20
N PHE A 291 19.97 -20.69 -16.35
CA PHE A 291 19.35 -20.80 -17.66
C PHE A 291 19.12 -22.28 -18.04
N ILE A 292 18.11 -22.50 -18.87
CA ILE A 292 17.79 -23.77 -19.50
C ILE A 292 17.88 -23.64 -21.02
N PRO A 293 18.24 -24.70 -21.77
CA PRO A 293 18.22 -24.66 -23.22
C PRO A 293 16.79 -24.66 -23.75
N ASN A 294 16.49 -23.80 -24.73
CA ASN A 294 15.26 -23.92 -25.51
C ASN A 294 15.35 -25.06 -26.55
N GLY A 295 14.28 -25.31 -27.29
CA GLY A 295 14.25 -26.35 -28.33
C GLY A 295 15.26 -26.17 -29.48
N LYS A 296 15.90 -24.99 -29.58
CA LYS A 296 16.98 -24.68 -30.52
C LYS A 296 18.35 -24.64 -29.83
N GLY A 297 18.48 -24.98 -28.55
CA GLY A 297 19.75 -24.99 -27.81
C GLY A 297 20.29 -23.62 -27.34
N TYR A 298 19.50 -22.55 -27.43
CA TYR A 298 19.85 -21.23 -26.88
C TYR A 298 19.48 -21.12 -25.39
N PRO A 299 20.21 -20.34 -24.58
CA PRO A 299 19.88 -20.12 -23.17
C PRO A 299 18.59 -19.30 -23.02
N VAL A 300 17.65 -19.81 -22.21
CA VAL A 300 16.42 -19.12 -21.80
C VAL A 300 16.17 -19.34 -20.32
N LEU A 301 15.35 -18.50 -19.66
CA LEU A 301 15.04 -18.66 -18.24
C LEU A 301 13.72 -19.44 -18.05
N PRO A 302 13.56 -20.17 -16.94
CA PRO A 302 12.28 -20.74 -16.55
C PRO A 302 11.17 -19.68 -16.43
N LYS A 303 9.90 -20.04 -16.68
CA LYS A 303 8.77 -19.09 -16.68
C LYS A 303 8.63 -18.30 -15.37
N LEU A 304 8.79 -18.97 -14.23
CA LEU A 304 8.74 -18.33 -12.91
C LEU A 304 9.83 -17.26 -12.78
N THR A 305 11.06 -17.57 -13.20
CA THR A 305 12.18 -16.62 -13.22
C THR A 305 11.95 -15.47 -14.19
N GLN A 306 11.35 -15.73 -15.36
CA GLN A 306 10.98 -14.67 -16.29
C GLN A 306 10.01 -13.67 -15.66
N GLY A 307 8.96 -14.16 -14.97
CA GLY A 307 8.00 -13.32 -14.25
C GLY A 307 8.70 -12.46 -13.19
N PHE A 308 9.44 -13.13 -12.31
CA PHE A 308 10.17 -12.46 -11.22
C PHE A 308 11.14 -11.37 -11.72
N LEU A 309 11.92 -11.65 -12.78
CA LEU A 309 12.84 -10.65 -13.33
C LEU A 309 12.10 -9.48 -14.01
N ARG A 310 10.97 -9.74 -14.66
CA ARG A 310 10.15 -8.68 -15.27
C ARG A 310 9.67 -7.67 -14.22
N ASP A 311 9.32 -8.15 -13.03
CA ASP A 311 8.90 -7.30 -11.92
C ASP A 311 10.06 -6.48 -11.35
N LEU A 312 11.30 -6.99 -11.40
CA LEU A 312 12.49 -6.29 -10.91
C LEU A 312 13.11 -5.33 -11.94
N PHE A 313 12.92 -5.53 -13.25
CA PHE A 313 13.51 -4.67 -14.27
C PHE A 313 13.06 -3.21 -14.18
N LYS A 314 11.89 -2.94 -13.60
CA LYS A 314 11.43 -1.56 -13.31
C LYS A 314 12.42 -0.80 -12.41
N ASN A 315 13.18 -1.50 -11.58
CA ASN A 315 14.21 -0.94 -10.69
C ASN A 315 15.59 -0.77 -11.36
N ARG A 316 15.75 -1.27 -12.60
CA ARG A 316 17.00 -1.19 -13.40
C ARG A 316 18.24 -1.73 -12.67
N PRO A 317 18.22 -2.98 -12.17
CA PRO A 317 19.37 -3.56 -11.49
C PRO A 317 20.57 -3.75 -12.43
N ASN A 318 21.77 -3.88 -11.87
CA ASN A 318 22.93 -4.38 -12.60
C ASN A 318 22.83 -5.90 -12.71
N ILE A 319 22.91 -6.44 -13.92
CA ILE A 319 22.85 -7.87 -14.20
C ILE A 319 24.27 -8.43 -14.26
N ILE A 320 24.65 -9.24 -13.26
CA ILE A 320 25.95 -9.91 -13.19
C ILE A 320 25.80 -11.32 -13.77
N LEU A 321 26.36 -11.54 -14.96
CA LEU A 321 26.38 -12.85 -15.61
C LEU A 321 27.69 -13.57 -15.28
N SER A 322 27.58 -14.81 -14.80
CA SER A 322 28.76 -15.63 -14.47
C SER A 322 28.71 -17.00 -15.16
N LYS A 323 29.88 -17.62 -15.36
CA LYS A 323 30.02 -18.95 -15.98
C LYS A 323 29.41 -19.06 -17.41
N THR A 324 29.20 -17.96 -18.11
CA THR A 324 28.66 -17.91 -19.48
C THR A 324 29.55 -18.66 -20.49
N GLN A 325 30.85 -18.71 -20.21
CA GLN A 325 31.86 -19.40 -21.02
C GLN A 325 31.96 -20.92 -20.75
N ALA A 326 31.24 -21.44 -19.75
CA ALA A 326 31.27 -22.86 -19.38
C ALA A 326 30.62 -23.80 -20.42
N SER A 327 30.17 -23.26 -21.57
CA SER A 327 29.57 -24.02 -22.68
C SER A 327 28.40 -24.92 -22.28
N LEU A 328 27.61 -24.49 -21.30
CA LEU A 328 26.40 -25.22 -20.84
C LEU A 328 25.26 -25.22 -21.88
N HIS A 329 25.31 -24.30 -22.85
CA HIS A 329 24.31 -24.16 -23.91
C HIS A 329 25.00 -24.26 -25.28
N ASN A 330 24.43 -25.10 -26.16
CA ASN A 330 25.10 -25.54 -27.39
C ASN A 330 25.15 -24.47 -28.49
N LEU A 331 24.31 -23.42 -28.41
CA LEU A 331 24.20 -22.38 -29.43
C LEU A 331 24.17 -20.97 -28.81
N GLY A 332 24.74 -20.00 -29.54
CA GLY A 332 24.68 -18.57 -29.22
C GLY A 332 25.84 -17.99 -28.39
N GLY A 333 26.62 -18.84 -27.72
CA GLY A 333 27.79 -18.41 -26.93
C GLY A 333 27.44 -17.43 -25.80
N GLU A 334 28.44 -16.67 -25.33
CA GLU A 334 28.30 -15.72 -24.23
C GLU A 334 27.29 -14.58 -24.53
N LEU A 335 27.24 -14.11 -25.78
CA LEU A 335 26.36 -13.02 -26.19
C LEU A 335 24.87 -13.36 -26.08
N ALA A 336 24.52 -14.65 -26.23
CA ALA A 336 23.12 -15.08 -26.19
C ALA A 336 22.45 -14.83 -24.84
N TYR A 337 23.18 -14.91 -23.72
CA TYR A 337 22.64 -14.63 -22.39
C TYR A 337 22.24 -13.15 -22.26
N ILE A 338 23.13 -12.23 -22.68
CA ILE A 338 22.85 -10.78 -22.69
C ILE A 338 21.66 -10.47 -23.59
N GLN A 339 21.66 -11.01 -24.81
CA GLN A 339 20.58 -10.79 -25.78
C GLN A 339 19.24 -11.25 -25.24
N TYR A 340 19.20 -12.41 -24.58
CA TYR A 340 17.98 -12.96 -24.01
C TYR A 340 17.47 -12.13 -22.81
N VAL A 341 18.33 -11.78 -21.85
CA VAL A 341 17.92 -10.95 -20.70
C VAL A 341 17.50 -9.56 -21.15
N ARG A 342 18.21 -8.94 -22.09
CA ARG A 342 17.83 -7.65 -22.69
C ARG A 342 16.51 -7.74 -23.46
N HIS A 343 16.22 -8.87 -24.11
CA HIS A 343 14.92 -9.11 -24.73
C HIS A 343 13.81 -9.22 -23.68
N LEU A 344 14.03 -9.92 -22.57
CA LEU A 344 13.07 -9.98 -21.45
C LEU A 344 12.81 -8.59 -20.87
N GLU A 345 13.86 -7.79 -20.64
CA GLU A 345 13.72 -6.43 -20.12
C GLU A 345 12.92 -5.52 -21.08
N LYS A 346 13.26 -5.51 -22.36
CA LYS A 346 12.56 -4.71 -23.38
C LYS A 346 11.10 -5.11 -23.57
N THR A 347 10.78 -6.39 -23.41
CA THR A 347 9.41 -6.91 -23.55
C THR A 347 8.64 -6.92 -22.23
N SER A 348 9.23 -6.43 -21.12
CA SER A 348 8.52 -6.34 -19.85
C SER A 348 7.37 -5.33 -19.95
N PRO A 349 6.20 -5.60 -19.33
CA PRO A 349 5.04 -4.71 -19.41
C PRO A 349 5.39 -3.26 -19.05
N PHE A 350 6.16 -3.07 -17.97
CA PHE A 350 6.61 -1.75 -17.52
C PHE A 350 7.42 -1.00 -18.57
N ASN A 351 8.45 -1.62 -19.18
CA ASN A 351 9.30 -0.93 -20.15
C ASN A 351 8.56 -0.68 -21.48
N VAL A 352 7.67 -1.59 -21.89
CA VAL A 352 6.81 -1.38 -23.07
C VAL A 352 5.90 -0.16 -22.86
N ALA A 353 5.27 -0.06 -21.68
CA ALA A 353 4.44 1.09 -21.35
C ALA A 353 5.27 2.37 -21.26
N ARG A 354 6.41 2.36 -20.55
CA ARG A 354 7.32 3.51 -20.41
C ARG A 354 7.84 4.04 -21.76
N ASP A 355 8.21 3.14 -22.66
CA ASP A 355 8.80 3.46 -23.97
C ASP A 355 7.73 3.63 -25.08
N ALA A 356 6.44 3.72 -24.71
CA ALA A 356 5.35 3.91 -25.66
C ALA A 356 5.55 5.20 -26.49
N PRO A 357 5.48 5.11 -27.83
CA PRO A 357 5.87 6.21 -28.72
C PRO A 357 4.93 7.41 -28.69
N ASP A 358 3.70 7.22 -28.21
CA ASP A 358 2.72 8.30 -28.03
C ASP A 358 2.89 9.05 -26.69
N GLY A 359 3.66 8.50 -25.75
CA GLY A 359 3.88 9.07 -24.42
C GLY A 359 2.60 9.17 -23.57
N LEU A 360 1.54 8.44 -23.94
CA LEU A 360 0.21 8.53 -23.31
C LEU A 360 0.03 7.58 -22.12
N THR A 361 1.04 6.76 -21.82
CA THR A 361 1.02 5.84 -20.68
C THR A 361 1.42 6.55 -19.39
N VAL A 362 0.93 6.02 -18.26
CA VAL A 362 1.24 6.57 -16.94
C VAL A 362 2.74 6.43 -16.64
N GLU A 363 3.36 5.33 -17.05
CA GLU A 363 4.79 5.06 -16.88
C GLU A 363 5.67 6.02 -17.68
N SER A 364 5.24 6.44 -18.88
CA SER A 364 5.98 7.42 -19.68
C SER A 364 5.87 8.82 -19.08
N PHE A 365 4.66 9.21 -18.67
CA PHE A 365 4.38 10.53 -18.09
C PHE A 365 4.97 10.70 -16.68
N GLY A 366 4.88 9.67 -15.84
CA GLY A 366 5.34 9.64 -14.45
C GLY A 366 6.85 9.50 -14.29
N ARG A 367 7.62 9.52 -15.38
CA ARG A 367 9.08 9.35 -15.34
C ARG A 367 9.73 10.44 -14.49
N GLY A 368 10.50 10.03 -13.49
CA GLY A 368 11.16 10.90 -12.52
C GLY A 368 10.35 11.15 -11.24
N TYR A 369 9.10 10.68 -11.18
CA TYR A 369 8.24 10.75 -9.99
C TYR A 369 8.15 9.42 -9.24
N GLU A 370 8.83 8.37 -9.70
CA GLU A 370 8.81 7.05 -9.08
C GLU A 370 9.29 7.12 -7.63
N ASP A 371 8.43 6.68 -6.70
CA ASP A 371 8.65 6.74 -5.25
C ASP A 371 8.97 8.17 -4.73
N TYR A 372 8.53 9.22 -5.42
CA TYR A 372 8.71 10.61 -5.00
C TYR A 372 7.49 11.15 -4.24
N LEU A 373 7.70 11.51 -2.96
CA LEU A 373 6.65 12.01 -2.06
C LEU A 373 6.28 13.46 -2.41
N GLN A 374 4.99 13.70 -2.68
CA GLN A 374 4.44 15.03 -2.94
C GLN A 374 3.29 15.33 -1.99
N ALA A 375 3.17 16.58 -1.55
CA ALA A 375 1.99 17.02 -0.82
C ALA A 375 0.78 17.00 -1.78
N PRO A 376 -0.39 16.47 -1.36
CA PRO A 376 -1.63 16.60 -2.11
C PRO A 376 -1.96 18.08 -2.35
N LEU A 377 -2.48 18.39 -3.54
CA LEU A 377 -2.91 19.74 -3.85
C LEU A 377 -4.11 20.13 -2.97
N GLN A 378 -4.28 21.43 -2.74
CA GLN A 378 -5.40 21.99 -1.99
C GLN A 378 -6.08 23.13 -2.77
N PRO A 379 -6.72 22.88 -3.93
CA PRO A 379 -7.20 23.94 -4.83
C PRO A 379 -8.29 24.83 -4.22
N LEU A 380 -9.01 24.36 -3.20
CA LEU A 380 -9.96 25.18 -2.45
C LEU A 380 -9.24 26.24 -1.59
N MET A 381 -8.16 25.87 -0.93
CA MET A 381 -7.36 26.76 -0.09
C MET A 381 -6.43 27.65 -0.91
N ASP A 382 -5.73 27.06 -1.87
CA ASP A 382 -4.66 27.71 -2.64
C ASP A 382 -5.08 28.02 -4.07
N ASN A 383 -4.56 29.12 -4.62
CA ASN A 383 -4.70 29.43 -6.03
C ASN A 383 -3.59 28.73 -6.82
N LEU A 384 -3.96 27.72 -7.63
CA LEU A 384 -3.01 26.94 -8.41
C LEU A 384 -2.28 27.79 -9.46
N ALA A 385 -1.01 27.46 -9.69
CA ALA A 385 -0.18 28.07 -10.71
C ALA A 385 -0.57 27.58 -12.12
N SER A 386 -0.27 28.39 -13.14
CA SER A 386 -0.59 28.05 -14.54
C SER A 386 0.02 26.72 -15.01
N MET A 387 1.22 26.37 -14.53
CA MET A 387 1.88 25.11 -14.90
C MET A 387 1.11 23.89 -14.37
N THR A 388 0.48 23.99 -13.20
CA THR A 388 -0.35 22.92 -12.62
C THR A 388 -1.57 22.63 -13.52
N TYR A 389 -2.26 23.68 -13.98
CA TYR A 389 -3.35 23.51 -14.95
C TYR A 389 -2.87 22.92 -16.28
N GLU A 390 -1.70 23.32 -16.76
CA GLU A 390 -1.13 22.74 -17.99
C GLU A 390 -0.88 21.23 -17.86
N VAL A 391 -0.41 20.77 -16.70
CA VAL A 391 -0.26 19.34 -16.40
C VAL A 391 -1.62 18.64 -16.42
N PHE A 392 -2.66 19.22 -15.79
CA PHE A 392 -4.01 18.66 -15.82
C PHE A 392 -4.59 18.57 -17.22
N GLU A 393 -4.26 19.52 -18.10
CA GLU A 393 -4.76 19.60 -19.47
C GLU A 393 -4.13 18.57 -20.42
N LYS A 394 -3.02 17.94 -20.01
CA LYS A 394 -2.35 16.89 -20.78
C LYS A 394 -3.02 15.52 -20.70
N ASP A 395 -4.06 15.34 -19.87
CA ASP A 395 -4.83 14.09 -19.79
C ASP A 395 -6.00 14.09 -20.80
N PRO A 396 -5.88 13.44 -21.98
CA PRO A 396 -6.95 13.41 -22.96
C PRO A 396 -8.12 12.51 -22.56
N VAL A 397 -7.90 11.53 -21.68
CA VAL A 397 -8.92 10.56 -21.28
C VAL A 397 -9.92 11.23 -20.36
N LYS A 398 -9.45 11.96 -19.34
CA LYS A 398 -10.29 12.73 -18.42
C LYS A 398 -11.30 13.61 -19.18
N TYR A 399 -10.81 14.47 -20.05
CA TYR A 399 -11.69 15.42 -20.77
C TYR A 399 -12.63 14.76 -21.78
N ARG A 400 -12.21 13.66 -22.43
CA ARG A 400 -13.09 12.88 -23.31
C ARG A 400 -14.23 12.24 -22.53
N GLN A 401 -13.96 11.73 -21.32
CA GLN A 401 -15.00 11.15 -20.46
C GLN A 401 -15.98 12.22 -19.96
N TYR A 402 -15.50 13.41 -19.59
CA TYR A 402 -16.37 14.54 -19.25
C TYR A 402 -17.25 14.99 -20.43
N GLU A 403 -16.69 15.13 -21.63
CA GLU A 403 -17.47 15.44 -22.85
C GLU A 403 -18.56 14.39 -23.08
N GLN A 404 -18.21 13.11 -22.97
CA GLN A 404 -19.14 12.01 -23.17
C GLN A 404 -20.24 11.95 -22.11
N ALA A 405 -19.94 12.26 -20.85
CA ALA A 405 -20.90 12.31 -19.77
C ALA A 405 -21.92 13.44 -19.98
N VAL A 406 -21.44 14.65 -20.28
CA VAL A 406 -22.30 15.81 -20.56
C VAL A 406 -23.15 15.57 -21.80
N TYR A 407 -22.60 14.99 -22.86
CA TYR A 407 -23.36 14.64 -24.06
C TYR A 407 -24.51 13.69 -23.75
N ARG A 408 -24.29 12.65 -22.93
CA ARG A 408 -25.36 11.72 -22.55
C ARG A 408 -26.42 12.41 -21.70
N ALA A 409 -26.00 13.20 -20.71
CA ALA A 409 -26.92 13.97 -19.87
C ALA A 409 -27.80 14.93 -20.70
N LEU A 410 -27.25 15.55 -21.75
CA LEU A 410 -28.00 16.40 -22.70
C LEU A 410 -29.03 15.62 -23.53
N LEU A 411 -28.75 14.37 -23.87
CA LEU A 411 -29.71 13.54 -24.61
C LEU A 411 -30.90 13.15 -23.76
N ASP A 412 -30.70 12.99 -22.45
CA ASP A 412 -31.74 12.65 -21.47
C ASP A 412 -32.67 13.83 -21.15
N GLN A 413 -32.24 15.07 -21.46
CA GLN A 413 -33.08 16.27 -21.33
C GLN A 413 -34.12 16.38 -22.45
N SER A 414 -35.20 17.13 -22.18
CA SER A 414 -36.25 17.37 -23.17
C SER A 414 -35.70 18.09 -24.41
N PRO A 415 -36.01 17.62 -25.63
CA PRO A 415 -35.58 18.23 -26.89
C PRO A 415 -36.02 19.69 -27.06
N GLU A 416 -37.12 20.08 -26.42
CA GLU A 416 -37.82 21.35 -26.67
C GLU A 416 -37.40 22.46 -25.70
N SER A 417 -36.60 22.14 -24.68
CA SER A 417 -36.13 23.08 -23.66
C SER A 417 -34.65 23.43 -23.81
N THR A 418 -34.30 24.70 -23.60
CA THR A 418 -32.91 25.12 -23.41
C THR A 418 -32.36 24.52 -22.12
N THR A 419 -31.33 23.69 -22.20
CA THR A 419 -30.67 23.10 -21.02
C THR A 419 -29.66 24.06 -20.41
N ILE A 420 -29.72 24.30 -19.10
CA ILE A 420 -28.79 25.16 -18.38
C ILE A 420 -27.70 24.31 -17.74
N ILE A 421 -26.45 24.47 -18.20
CA ILE A 421 -25.27 23.77 -17.70
C ILE A 421 -24.45 24.73 -16.84
N CYS A 422 -23.95 24.27 -15.69
CA CYS A 422 -22.96 24.99 -14.91
C CYS A 422 -21.68 24.17 -14.74
N VAL A 423 -20.54 24.75 -15.09
CA VAL A 423 -19.21 24.21 -14.81
C VAL A 423 -18.67 24.92 -13.56
N ALA A 424 -18.66 24.22 -12.43
CA ALA A 424 -18.21 24.73 -11.13
C ALA A 424 -16.75 24.34 -10.88
N GLY A 425 -15.87 25.35 -10.78
CA GLY A 425 -14.42 25.14 -10.75
C GLY A 425 -13.85 25.00 -12.17
N ALA A 426 -14.08 26.00 -13.02
CA ALA A 426 -13.79 25.92 -14.45
C ALA A 426 -12.29 25.90 -14.81
N GLY A 427 -11.39 26.28 -13.89
CA GLY A 427 -9.96 26.37 -14.13
C GLY A 427 -9.63 27.30 -15.30
N ARG A 428 -8.83 26.82 -16.26
CA ARG A 428 -8.56 27.53 -17.53
C ARG A 428 -9.58 27.19 -18.64
N GLY A 429 -10.66 26.50 -18.30
CA GLY A 429 -11.80 26.21 -19.17
C GLY A 429 -11.75 24.95 -20.05
N PRO A 430 -10.93 23.91 -19.84
CA PRO A 430 -10.97 22.72 -20.70
C PRO A 430 -12.34 22.02 -20.63
N ILE A 431 -12.94 21.89 -19.43
CA ILE A 431 -14.28 21.31 -19.27
C ILE A 431 -15.37 22.18 -19.91
N VAL A 432 -15.23 23.50 -19.87
CA VAL A 432 -16.14 24.42 -20.59
C VAL A 432 -16.10 24.12 -22.09
N SER A 433 -14.91 23.96 -22.67
CA SER A 433 -14.76 23.56 -24.08
C SER A 433 -15.35 22.19 -24.38
N ASN A 434 -15.23 21.23 -23.47
CA ASN A 434 -15.87 19.91 -23.61
C ASN A 434 -17.39 20.03 -23.61
N CYS A 435 -17.96 20.87 -22.74
CA CYS A 435 -19.40 21.12 -22.70
C CYS A 435 -19.90 21.75 -24.00
N ILE A 436 -19.17 22.73 -24.55
CA ILE A 436 -19.49 23.34 -25.86
C ILE A 436 -19.54 22.27 -26.96
N ARG A 437 -18.51 21.41 -27.06
CA ARG A 437 -18.49 20.32 -28.05
C ARG A 437 -19.60 19.30 -27.82
N ALA A 438 -19.93 18.98 -26.58
CA ALA A 438 -21.04 18.09 -26.24
C ALA A 438 -22.39 18.68 -26.70
N VAL A 439 -22.61 19.98 -26.48
CA VAL A 439 -23.80 20.71 -26.96
C VAL A 439 -23.88 20.66 -28.49
N GLU A 440 -22.82 21.07 -29.18
CA GLU A 440 -22.75 21.03 -30.65
C GLU A 440 -23.02 19.62 -31.21
N ARG A 441 -22.42 18.60 -30.61
CA ARG A 441 -22.57 17.19 -31.01
C ARG A 441 -23.97 16.65 -30.73
N SER A 442 -24.63 17.14 -29.68
CA SER A 442 -25.98 16.71 -29.30
C SER A 442 -27.07 17.35 -30.16
N GLY A 443 -26.80 18.52 -30.76
CA GLY A 443 -27.80 19.32 -31.45
C GLY A 443 -28.89 19.89 -30.53
N ARG A 444 -28.65 19.90 -29.20
CA ARG A 444 -29.55 20.48 -28.19
C ARG A 444 -29.26 21.97 -28.01
N ASP A 445 -30.28 22.72 -27.62
CA ASP A 445 -30.11 24.11 -27.19
C ASP A 445 -29.65 24.15 -25.73
N ALA A 446 -28.63 24.96 -25.42
CA ALA A 446 -28.06 25.02 -24.08
C ALA A 446 -27.43 26.38 -23.75
N ARG A 447 -27.36 26.68 -22.46
CA ARG A 447 -26.64 27.83 -21.89
C ARG A 447 -25.63 27.35 -20.87
N ILE A 448 -24.41 27.89 -20.88
CA ILE A 448 -23.32 27.43 -20.01
C ILE A 448 -22.89 28.55 -19.06
N TYR A 449 -22.83 28.26 -17.76
CA TYR A 449 -22.22 29.11 -16.74
C TYR A 449 -20.90 28.51 -16.24
N ALA A 450 -19.78 29.18 -16.47
CA ALA A 450 -18.46 28.78 -15.95
C ALA A 450 -18.11 29.59 -14.70
N ILE A 451 -18.05 28.93 -13.54
CA ILE A 451 -17.71 29.53 -12.25
C ILE A 451 -16.25 29.21 -11.90
N GLU A 452 -15.49 30.24 -11.51
CA GLU A 452 -14.12 30.07 -11.02
C GLU A 452 -13.80 31.09 -9.93
N LYS A 453 -13.17 30.63 -8.83
CA LYS A 453 -12.76 31.48 -7.70
C LYS A 453 -11.33 32.01 -7.83
N ASN A 454 -10.46 31.31 -8.54
CA ASN A 454 -9.07 31.67 -8.71
C ASN A 454 -8.99 32.87 -9.67
N PRO A 455 -8.57 34.06 -9.18
CA PRO A 455 -8.59 35.28 -9.99
C PRO A 455 -7.65 35.18 -11.20
N SER A 456 -6.54 34.44 -11.09
CA SER A 456 -5.59 34.27 -12.19
C SER A 456 -6.15 33.35 -13.29
N ALA A 457 -6.79 32.25 -12.91
CA ALA A 457 -7.46 31.38 -13.86
C ALA A 457 -8.66 32.10 -14.53
N PHE A 458 -9.39 32.92 -13.78
CA PHE A 458 -10.52 33.70 -14.29
C PHE A 458 -10.12 34.69 -15.41
N VAL A 459 -8.93 35.31 -15.34
CA VAL A 459 -8.41 36.14 -16.45
C VAL A 459 -8.24 35.31 -17.73
N THR A 460 -7.84 34.04 -17.60
CA THR A 460 -7.75 33.14 -18.76
C THR A 460 -9.14 32.86 -19.33
N LEU A 461 -10.14 32.62 -18.48
CA LEU A 461 -11.55 32.44 -18.91
C LEU A 461 -12.10 33.68 -19.62
N GLN A 462 -11.80 34.90 -19.14
CA GLN A 462 -12.16 36.15 -19.81
C GLN A 462 -11.55 36.21 -21.22
N GLY A 463 -10.27 35.90 -21.35
CA GLY A 463 -9.58 35.88 -22.63
C GLY A 463 -10.15 34.82 -23.59
N ARG A 464 -10.56 33.65 -23.09
CA ARG A 464 -11.22 32.61 -23.92
C ARG A 464 -12.63 33.03 -24.32
N LYS A 465 -13.43 33.54 -23.38
CA LYS A 465 -14.77 34.06 -23.70
C LYS A 465 -14.75 35.13 -24.79
N ALA A 466 -13.77 36.03 -24.79
CA ALA A 466 -13.67 37.10 -25.78
C ALA A 466 -13.20 36.63 -27.17
N ARG A 467 -12.52 35.49 -27.29
CA ARG A 467 -11.84 35.05 -28.53
C ARG A 467 -12.44 33.82 -29.18
N GLU A 468 -12.98 32.89 -28.38
CA GLU A 468 -13.33 31.54 -28.86
C GLU A 468 -14.72 31.06 -28.46
N TRP A 469 -15.29 31.48 -27.33
CA TRP A 469 -16.53 30.86 -26.86
C TRP A 469 -17.81 31.52 -27.41
N PRO A 470 -18.80 30.71 -27.85
CA PRO A 470 -20.10 31.21 -28.29
C PRO A 470 -20.83 32.08 -27.25
N ASP A 471 -21.82 32.83 -27.70
CA ASP A 471 -22.57 33.77 -26.85
C ASP A 471 -23.34 33.10 -25.71
N PHE A 472 -23.77 31.85 -25.89
CA PHE A 472 -24.47 31.07 -24.87
C PHE A 472 -23.57 30.64 -23.68
N VAL A 473 -22.28 30.97 -23.71
CA VAL A 473 -21.33 30.73 -22.60
C VAL A 473 -21.15 32.02 -21.79
N HIS A 474 -21.38 31.94 -20.48
CA HIS A 474 -21.25 33.03 -19.53
C HIS A 474 -20.24 32.66 -18.45
N ILE A 475 -19.37 33.60 -18.08
CA ILE A 475 -18.38 33.41 -17.02
C ILE A 475 -18.81 34.14 -15.74
N LYS A 476 -18.56 33.54 -14.57
CA LYS A 476 -18.84 34.11 -13.25
C LYS A 476 -17.64 33.92 -12.33
N PHE A 477 -17.17 35.02 -11.76
CA PHE A 477 -16.11 35.00 -10.77
C PHE A 477 -16.71 34.76 -9.38
N GLY A 478 -16.16 33.82 -8.62
CA GLY A 478 -16.54 33.59 -7.25
C GLY A 478 -16.48 32.14 -6.82
N ASP A 479 -16.71 31.92 -5.53
CA ASP A 479 -16.81 30.60 -4.94
C ASP A 479 -18.18 29.97 -5.28
N MET A 480 -18.17 28.74 -5.78
CA MET A 480 -19.40 28.03 -6.16
C MET A 480 -20.37 27.88 -4.98
N ARG A 481 -19.88 27.86 -3.73
CA ARG A 481 -20.68 27.74 -2.51
C ARG A 481 -21.53 28.97 -2.22
N THR A 482 -21.17 30.15 -2.77
CA THR A 482 -21.87 31.42 -2.47
C THR A 482 -22.31 32.19 -3.71
N VAL A 483 -21.72 31.95 -4.88
CA VAL A 483 -22.03 32.70 -6.12
C VAL A 483 -23.50 32.55 -6.53
N GLN A 484 -24.12 33.62 -7.00
CA GLN A 484 -25.51 33.58 -7.45
C GLN A 484 -25.58 33.49 -8.97
N LEU A 485 -26.43 32.59 -9.47
CA LEU A 485 -26.78 32.49 -10.89
C LEU A 485 -28.19 33.07 -11.10
N PRO A 486 -28.49 33.61 -12.30
CA PRO A 486 -29.80 34.21 -12.57
C PRO A 486 -30.93 33.18 -12.64
N GLU A 487 -30.61 31.90 -12.80
CA GLU A 487 -31.56 30.80 -12.93
C GLU A 487 -30.94 29.49 -12.40
N PRO A 488 -31.75 28.53 -11.95
CA PRO A 488 -31.29 27.21 -11.54
C PRO A 488 -30.85 26.37 -12.75
N VAL A 489 -29.93 25.43 -12.51
CA VAL A 489 -29.22 24.67 -13.54
C VAL A 489 -29.77 23.26 -13.67
N ASP A 490 -29.82 22.74 -14.89
CA ASP A 490 -30.22 21.35 -15.20
C ASP A 490 -29.06 20.37 -15.00
N ILE A 491 -27.84 20.80 -15.32
CA ILE A 491 -26.63 19.97 -15.23
C ILE A 491 -25.53 20.75 -14.51
N LEU A 492 -25.04 20.24 -13.38
CA LEU A 492 -23.88 20.76 -12.67
C LEU A 492 -22.67 19.87 -12.93
N VAL A 493 -21.61 20.42 -13.50
CA VAL A 493 -20.36 19.73 -13.85
C VAL A 493 -19.22 20.27 -13.01
N SER A 494 -18.43 19.39 -12.41
CA SER A 494 -17.25 19.76 -11.63
C SER A 494 -16.13 18.72 -11.78
N GLU A 495 -14.90 19.14 -11.49
CA GLU A 495 -13.73 18.26 -11.39
C GLU A 495 -12.89 18.79 -10.23
N LEU A 496 -13.18 18.27 -9.05
CA LEU A 496 -12.63 18.70 -7.75
C LEU A 496 -12.03 17.51 -6.99
N LEU A 497 -11.67 16.45 -7.70
CA LEU A 497 -11.28 15.18 -7.11
C LEU A 497 -9.78 15.11 -6.91
N GLY A 498 -9.36 14.83 -5.67
CA GLY A 498 -7.99 14.46 -5.39
C GLY A 498 -7.73 12.97 -5.65
N SER A 499 -6.49 12.52 -5.48
CA SER A 499 -6.12 11.10 -5.64
C SER A 499 -6.88 10.15 -4.71
N PHE A 500 -7.44 10.66 -3.61
CA PHE A 500 -8.23 9.91 -2.64
C PHE A 500 -9.71 10.30 -2.68
N GLY A 501 -10.18 10.81 -3.82
CA GLY A 501 -11.58 11.19 -4.04
C GLY A 501 -11.91 12.57 -3.48
N ASP A 502 -12.24 12.63 -2.19
CA ASP A 502 -12.73 13.83 -1.49
C ASP A 502 -11.63 14.69 -0.86
N ASN A 503 -10.37 14.28 -0.89
CA ASN A 503 -9.27 14.97 -0.19
C ASN A 503 -8.91 16.39 -0.73
N GLU A 504 -9.63 16.85 -1.76
CA GLU A 504 -9.63 18.23 -2.27
C GLU A 504 -10.94 19.00 -1.93
N LEU A 505 -11.72 18.47 -0.98
CA LEU A 505 -12.97 19.04 -0.45
C LEU A 505 -14.09 19.18 -1.49
N SER A 506 -14.15 18.21 -2.42
CA SER A 506 -15.25 18.07 -3.39
C SER A 506 -16.63 18.01 -2.71
N PRO A 507 -16.84 17.22 -1.63
CA PRO A 507 -18.15 17.15 -0.97
C PRO A 507 -18.63 18.52 -0.48
N GLU A 508 -17.80 19.26 0.25
CA GLU A 508 -18.16 20.56 0.83
C GLU A 508 -18.38 21.63 -0.25
N CYS A 509 -17.62 21.56 -1.34
CA CYS A 509 -17.81 22.45 -2.50
C CYS A 509 -19.15 22.19 -3.18
N LEU A 510 -19.45 20.91 -3.43
CA LEU A 510 -20.66 20.49 -4.13
C LEU A 510 -21.90 20.65 -3.28
N ASP A 511 -21.87 20.36 -1.98
CA ASP A 511 -22.98 20.62 -1.06
C ASP A 511 -23.44 22.08 -1.13
N GLY A 512 -22.47 23.01 -1.14
CA GLY A 512 -22.77 24.42 -1.35
C GLY A 512 -23.40 24.64 -2.72
N ALA A 513 -22.75 24.14 -3.78
CA ALA A 513 -23.20 24.32 -5.16
C ALA A 513 -24.57 23.68 -5.49
N MET A 514 -25.02 22.67 -4.75
CA MET A 514 -26.30 21.97 -5.00
C MET A 514 -27.51 22.91 -4.95
N ARG A 515 -27.44 24.03 -4.24
CA ARG A 515 -28.51 25.06 -4.26
C ARG A 515 -28.76 25.65 -5.66
N LEU A 516 -27.77 25.54 -6.57
CA LEU A 516 -27.87 26.01 -7.94
C LEU A 516 -28.59 24.99 -8.82
N LEU A 517 -28.64 23.72 -8.43
CA LEU A 517 -29.19 22.60 -9.19
C LEU A 517 -30.70 22.51 -9.01
N LYS A 518 -31.43 22.21 -10.09
CA LYS A 518 -32.87 21.88 -10.02
C LYS A 518 -33.09 20.56 -9.24
N PRO A 519 -34.28 20.32 -8.65
CA PRO A 519 -34.56 19.09 -7.92
C PRO A 519 -34.29 17.80 -8.72
N GLU A 520 -34.64 17.80 -10.00
CA GLU A 520 -34.41 16.74 -10.99
C GLU A 520 -33.09 16.87 -11.75
N GLY A 521 -32.24 17.84 -11.36
CA GLY A 521 -30.99 18.13 -12.05
C GLY A 521 -29.93 17.06 -11.86
N ILE A 522 -28.98 17.01 -12.80
CA ILE A 522 -27.91 16.01 -12.85
C ILE A 522 -26.60 16.64 -12.36
N SER A 523 -25.92 16.00 -11.42
CA SER A 523 -24.52 16.31 -11.09
C SER A 523 -23.57 15.38 -11.83
N ILE A 524 -22.46 15.94 -12.32
CA ILE A 524 -21.34 15.23 -12.92
C ILE A 524 -20.05 15.70 -12.20
N PRO A 525 -19.38 14.83 -11.41
CA PRO A 525 -19.70 13.42 -11.16
C PRO A 525 -20.98 13.23 -10.35
N ALA A 526 -21.64 12.09 -10.55
CA ALA A 526 -22.80 11.67 -9.76
C ALA A 526 -22.38 10.96 -8.45
N SER A 527 -21.22 10.30 -8.44
CA SER A 527 -20.62 9.71 -7.24
C SER A 527 -19.13 9.44 -7.43
N TYR A 528 -18.43 9.22 -6.32
CA TYR A 528 -17.04 8.76 -6.28
C TYR A 528 -16.77 8.00 -4.97
N THR A 529 -15.86 7.02 -5.04
CA THR A 529 -15.50 6.13 -3.92
C THR A 529 -14.00 6.16 -3.70
N ALA A 530 -13.56 6.32 -2.45
CA ALA A 530 -12.17 6.18 -2.04
C ALA A 530 -11.84 4.70 -1.77
N TYR A 531 -10.62 4.28 -2.10
CA TYR A 531 -10.16 2.89 -1.96
C TYR A 531 -8.81 2.81 -1.26
N LEU A 532 -8.58 1.74 -0.49
CA LEU A 532 -7.31 1.46 0.17
C LEU A 532 -6.81 0.05 -0.10
N ALA A 533 -5.48 -0.09 -0.09
CA ALA A 533 -4.79 -1.37 -0.10
C ALA A 533 -3.54 -1.28 0.79
N PRO A 534 -3.31 -2.23 1.73
CA PRO A 534 -2.08 -2.28 2.49
C PRO A 534 -0.90 -2.61 1.57
N ILE A 535 0.19 -1.85 1.68
CA ILE A 535 1.42 -2.05 0.91
C ILE A 535 2.62 -2.16 1.84
N SER A 536 3.61 -2.94 1.45
CA SER A 536 4.99 -2.87 1.96
C SER A 536 5.83 -2.07 0.97
N ALA A 537 6.56 -1.08 1.49
CA ALA A 537 7.36 -0.15 0.69
C ALA A 537 8.64 0.26 1.45
N SER A 538 9.53 -0.71 1.69
CA SER A 538 10.77 -0.53 2.45
C SER A 538 11.60 0.65 1.92
N ARG A 539 11.65 0.83 0.60
CA ARG A 539 12.39 1.93 -0.04
C ARG A 539 11.83 3.31 0.33
N LEU A 540 10.52 3.49 0.23
CA LEU A 540 9.84 4.74 0.59
C LEU A 540 10.01 5.05 2.08
N TYR A 541 9.80 4.06 2.95
CA TYR A 541 9.95 4.24 4.40
C TYR A 541 11.38 4.63 4.81
N ASN A 542 12.39 4.10 4.10
CA ASN A 542 13.81 4.37 4.35
C ASN A 542 14.37 5.54 3.53
N ASP A 543 13.51 6.37 2.93
CA ASP A 543 13.94 7.55 2.18
C ASP A 543 14.82 8.48 3.06
N PRO A 544 15.90 9.08 2.50
CA PRO A 544 16.80 9.95 3.26
C PRO A 544 16.12 11.20 3.84
N SER A 545 15.03 11.69 3.24
CA SER A 545 14.28 12.83 3.77
C SER A 545 13.73 12.56 5.17
N GLY A 546 13.48 11.29 5.51
CA GLY A 546 12.94 10.90 6.81
C GLY A 546 11.48 11.27 7.04
N LEU A 547 10.79 11.83 6.04
CA LEU A 547 9.41 12.31 6.17
C LEU A 547 8.48 11.24 6.77
N LEU A 548 8.51 10.02 6.26
CA LEU A 548 7.65 8.93 6.75
C LEU A 548 8.06 8.34 8.12
N ARG A 549 9.20 8.77 8.68
CA ARG A 549 9.68 8.35 10.01
C ARG A 549 9.44 9.42 11.08
N GLU A 550 9.26 10.66 10.68
CA GLU A 550 8.85 11.75 11.56
C GLU A 550 7.34 11.67 11.82
N THR A 551 6.91 11.88 13.06
CA THR A 551 5.48 11.77 13.45
C THR A 551 4.57 12.58 12.53
N LYS A 552 4.91 13.87 12.30
CA LYS A 552 4.12 14.76 11.45
C LYS A 552 4.02 14.26 10.01
N GLY A 553 5.11 13.75 9.46
CA GLY A 553 5.10 13.24 8.09
C GLY A 553 4.36 11.91 7.99
N ALA A 554 4.50 11.02 8.97
CA ALA A 554 3.71 9.77 9.05
C ALA A 554 2.20 10.01 9.19
N GLU A 555 1.80 11.13 9.81
CA GLU A 555 0.39 11.57 9.95
C GLU A 555 -0.12 12.38 8.74
N THR A 556 0.68 12.54 7.68
CA THR A 556 0.33 13.31 6.49
C THR A 556 0.20 12.40 5.25
N PRO A 557 -0.88 12.49 4.45
CA PRO A 557 -0.98 11.76 3.19
C PRO A 557 -0.07 12.37 2.12
N TYR A 558 0.40 11.53 1.19
CA TYR A 558 1.25 11.95 0.06
C TYR A 558 0.70 11.42 -1.26
N VAL A 559 0.86 12.20 -2.32
CA VAL A 559 0.70 11.75 -3.70
C VAL A 559 2.02 11.17 -4.17
N VAL A 560 2.02 9.89 -4.57
CA VAL A 560 3.23 9.14 -4.93
C VAL A 560 2.96 8.26 -6.14
N MET A 561 3.85 8.27 -7.12
CA MET A 561 3.90 7.23 -8.14
C MET A 561 4.58 6.00 -7.55
N LEU A 562 3.80 5.14 -6.91
CA LEU A 562 4.28 3.95 -6.21
C LEU A 562 5.03 3.02 -7.19
N HIS A 563 6.29 2.71 -6.90
CA HIS A 563 7.16 1.97 -7.81
C HIS A 563 7.77 0.72 -7.16
N ALA A 564 8.55 0.87 -6.09
CA ALA A 564 9.12 -0.25 -5.34
C ALA A 564 8.23 -0.65 -4.16
N ILE A 565 7.10 -1.30 -4.47
CA ILE A 565 6.10 -1.73 -3.50
C ILE A 565 5.70 -3.19 -3.68
N ASN A 566 5.16 -3.77 -2.61
CA ASN A 566 4.45 -5.05 -2.60
C ASN A 566 3.07 -4.87 -1.97
N THR A 567 1.99 -5.19 -2.67
CA THR A 567 0.63 -5.16 -2.11
C THR A 567 0.42 -6.39 -1.21
N LEU A 568 -0.02 -6.17 0.02
CA LEU A 568 -0.08 -7.21 1.06
C LEU A 568 -1.40 -7.98 1.07
N SER A 569 -2.47 -7.38 0.54
CA SER A 569 -3.78 -8.01 0.35
C SER A 569 -3.82 -8.77 -0.98
N GLY A 570 -4.47 -9.94 -0.99
CA GLY A 570 -4.48 -10.88 -2.12
C GLY A 570 -5.74 -10.83 -2.99
N ASP A 571 -5.68 -11.48 -4.14
CA ASP A 571 -6.83 -11.77 -5.01
C ASP A 571 -7.52 -13.09 -4.59
N GLU A 572 -8.77 -13.30 -4.99
CA GLU A 572 -9.74 -14.25 -4.37
C GLU A 572 -9.36 -15.74 -4.29
N GLU A 573 -8.28 -16.19 -4.93
CA GLU A 573 -7.93 -17.62 -5.04
C GLU A 573 -7.17 -18.18 -3.82
N ASP A 574 -6.54 -17.34 -2.99
CA ASP A 574 -5.77 -17.74 -1.80
C ASP A 574 -6.37 -17.17 -0.49
N LYS A 575 -7.70 -17.33 -0.31
CA LYS A 575 -8.41 -16.82 0.87
C LYS A 575 -7.96 -17.54 2.14
N HIS A 576 -7.07 -16.92 2.92
CA HIS A 576 -7.23 -17.01 4.38
C HIS A 576 -8.60 -16.40 4.71
N PRO A 577 -9.48 -17.05 5.50
CA PRO A 577 -10.83 -16.57 5.82
C PRO A 577 -10.93 -15.20 6.53
N ARG A 578 -9.80 -14.51 6.74
CA ARG A 578 -9.70 -13.19 7.38
C ARG A 578 -9.30 -12.07 6.41
N CYS A 579 -8.93 -12.39 5.16
CA CYS A 579 -8.45 -11.40 4.21
C CYS A 579 -9.57 -11.01 3.23
N GLY A 580 -9.96 -9.73 3.23
CA GLY A 580 -10.85 -9.14 2.22
C GLY A 580 -10.19 -9.01 0.84
N PRO A 581 -10.87 -8.40 -0.15
CA PRO A 581 -10.31 -8.22 -1.49
C PRO A 581 -9.04 -7.35 -1.45
N LYS A 582 -8.22 -7.47 -2.51
CA LYS A 582 -6.94 -6.76 -2.68
C LYS A 582 -7.05 -5.25 -2.50
N ILE A 583 -8.10 -4.65 -3.03
CA ILE A 583 -8.41 -3.23 -2.89
C ILE A 583 -9.82 -3.16 -2.29
N GLN A 584 -9.98 -2.37 -1.23
CA GLN A 584 -11.24 -2.25 -0.49
C GLN A 584 -11.76 -0.82 -0.50
N ASP A 585 -13.07 -0.70 -0.68
CA ASP A 585 -13.83 0.54 -0.58
C ASP A 585 -13.72 1.09 0.85
N CYS A 586 -13.56 2.40 0.95
CA CYS A 586 -13.54 3.11 2.23
C CYS A 586 -14.87 3.82 2.44
N TRP A 587 -15.12 4.86 1.64
CA TRP A 587 -16.34 5.65 1.68
C TRP A 587 -16.70 6.17 0.29
N THR A 588 -17.96 6.54 0.13
CA THR A 588 -18.54 7.01 -1.13
C THR A 588 -19.33 8.30 -0.88
N PHE A 589 -19.20 9.24 -1.80
CA PHE A 589 -20.06 10.43 -1.86
C PHE A 589 -20.93 10.38 -3.12
N GLU A 590 -22.18 10.82 -3.01
CA GLU A 590 -23.14 10.94 -4.10
C GLU A 590 -23.63 12.38 -4.24
N HIS A 591 -23.89 12.80 -5.49
CA HIS A 591 -24.25 14.16 -5.87
C HIS A 591 -25.39 14.13 -6.91
N PRO A 592 -26.53 14.81 -6.66
CA PRO A 592 -26.92 15.38 -5.38
C PRO A 592 -27.05 14.27 -4.33
N ARG A 593 -26.76 14.59 -3.05
CA ARG A 593 -26.94 13.62 -1.97
C ARG A 593 -28.40 13.18 -1.94
N LYS A 594 -28.63 11.91 -2.23
CA LYS A 594 -29.87 11.26 -1.84
C LYS A 594 -29.76 11.06 -0.35
N ILE A 595 -30.38 11.94 0.43
CA ILE A 595 -30.50 11.73 1.86
C ILE A 595 -31.29 10.43 2.05
N VAL A 596 -30.58 9.32 2.22
CA VAL A 596 -31.15 8.10 2.78
C VAL A 596 -31.02 8.25 4.29
N LEU A 597 -31.84 9.13 4.85
CA LEU A 597 -32.34 8.88 6.21
C LEU A 597 -33.03 7.53 6.13
N ASP A 598 -32.77 6.61 7.06
CA ASP A 598 -33.56 5.38 7.14
C ASP A 598 -35.03 5.84 7.21
N PRO A 599 -35.85 5.64 6.16
CA PRO A 599 -36.88 6.64 5.84
C PRO A 599 -38.09 6.60 6.78
N GLN A 600 -38.01 5.84 7.88
CA GLN A 600 -38.97 5.84 9.01
C GLN A 600 -38.42 5.11 10.25
N ALA A 601 -38.59 5.75 11.41
CA ALA A 601 -38.31 5.21 12.73
C ALA A 601 -39.58 5.25 13.61
N LEU A 602 -39.63 4.41 14.65
CA LEU A 602 -40.53 4.63 15.78
C LEU A 602 -39.98 5.77 16.64
N PRO A 603 -40.83 6.55 17.35
CA PRO A 603 -40.32 7.63 18.18
C PRO A 603 -39.28 7.13 19.20
N GLY A 604 -38.09 7.74 19.24
CA GLY A 604 -37.05 7.27 20.14
C GLY A 604 -35.63 7.72 19.79
N GLY A 605 -34.84 7.94 20.85
CA GLY A 605 -33.45 8.38 20.77
C GLY A 605 -32.56 7.74 21.84
N LYS A 606 -31.41 8.39 22.10
CA LYS A 606 -30.42 7.89 23.06
C LYS A 606 -30.88 8.18 24.49
N THR A 607 -30.56 7.27 25.40
CA THR A 607 -30.75 7.50 26.85
C THR A 607 -29.93 8.71 27.30
N ASP A 608 -30.60 9.69 27.91
CA ASP A 608 -29.96 10.81 28.60
C ASP A 608 -29.53 10.36 30.02
N PRO A 609 -28.39 10.82 30.56
CA PRO A 609 -28.00 10.55 31.96
C PRO A 609 -29.07 10.86 33.01
N MET A 610 -30.02 11.76 32.73
CA MET A 610 -31.13 12.13 33.62
C MET A 610 -32.35 11.19 33.48
N ASP A 611 -32.39 10.32 32.48
CA ASP A 611 -33.51 9.40 32.27
C ASP A 611 -33.50 8.27 33.31
N ALA A 612 -34.56 8.16 34.09
CA ALA A 612 -34.65 7.17 35.18
C ALA A 612 -34.83 5.72 34.71
N SER A 613 -35.20 5.48 33.45
CA SER A 613 -35.40 4.14 32.87
C SER A 613 -35.55 4.22 31.34
N PRO A 614 -35.45 3.09 30.60
CA PRO A 614 -35.74 3.05 29.16
C PRO A 614 -37.16 3.53 28.82
N VAL A 615 -38.12 3.34 29.73
CA VAL A 615 -39.49 3.85 29.58
C VAL A 615 -39.52 5.38 29.65
N ALA A 616 -38.75 5.97 30.57
CA ALA A 616 -38.65 7.42 30.69
C ALA A 616 -38.01 8.03 29.44
N THR A 617 -36.92 7.42 28.93
CA THR A 617 -36.30 7.80 27.66
C THR A 617 -37.31 7.77 26.51
N ALA A 618 -37.99 6.64 26.29
CA ALA A 618 -38.93 6.50 25.18
C ALA A 618 -40.10 7.51 25.25
N LEU A 619 -40.59 7.83 26.45
CA LEU A 619 -41.65 8.82 26.63
C LEU A 619 -41.16 10.26 26.41
N ARG A 620 -39.93 10.59 26.84
CA ARG A 620 -39.30 11.89 26.55
C ARG A 620 -39.12 12.08 25.05
N GLU A 621 -38.49 11.12 24.40
CA GLU A 621 -38.22 11.16 22.95
C GLU A 621 -39.54 11.22 22.15
N ALA A 622 -40.57 10.45 22.53
CA ALA A 622 -41.89 10.58 21.91
C ALA A 622 -42.55 11.95 22.15
N ASN A 623 -42.26 12.63 23.26
CA ASN A 623 -42.72 14.01 23.46
C ASN A 623 -41.95 14.99 22.58
N GLU A 624 -40.63 14.83 22.47
CA GLU A 624 -39.74 15.70 21.69
C GLU A 624 -39.99 15.57 20.18
N GLU A 625 -40.07 14.34 19.66
CA GLU A 625 -40.16 14.07 18.22
C GLU A 625 -41.58 14.26 17.65
N ILE A 626 -42.61 13.79 18.36
CA ILE A 626 -44.00 13.76 17.84
C ILE A 626 -45.00 14.51 18.71
N GLY A 627 -44.55 15.18 19.78
CA GLY A 627 -45.42 15.97 20.65
C GLY A 627 -46.37 15.12 21.50
N LEU A 628 -46.05 13.85 21.77
CA LEU A 628 -46.88 12.98 22.62
C LEU A 628 -46.98 13.60 24.02
N PRO A 629 -48.18 13.89 24.57
CA PRO A 629 -48.28 14.52 25.88
C PRO A 629 -47.86 13.57 26.99
N VAL A 630 -46.78 13.89 27.71
CA VAL A 630 -46.26 13.11 28.84
C VAL A 630 -46.07 14.04 30.05
N PRO A 631 -46.61 13.70 31.24
CA PRO A 631 -47.47 12.55 31.55
C PRO A 631 -48.91 12.74 31.06
N SER A 632 -49.56 11.66 30.61
CA SER A 632 -50.96 11.66 30.17
C SER A 632 -51.71 10.43 30.69
N SER A 633 -52.93 10.61 31.19
CA SER A 633 -53.80 9.51 31.64
C SER A 633 -54.30 8.61 30.51
N ALA A 634 -54.09 9.03 29.25
CA ALA A 634 -54.49 8.28 28.06
C ALA A 634 -53.34 7.44 27.47
N VAL A 635 -52.11 7.54 27.99
CA VAL A 635 -50.94 6.77 27.55
C VAL A 635 -50.61 5.73 28.62
N HIS A 636 -50.85 4.45 28.31
CA HIS A 636 -50.63 3.33 29.23
C HIS A 636 -49.46 2.48 28.75
N VAL A 637 -48.31 2.53 29.43
CA VAL A 637 -47.17 1.67 29.08
C VAL A 637 -47.52 0.22 29.40
N LEU A 638 -47.52 -0.64 28.39
CA LEU A 638 -47.84 -2.07 28.51
C LEU A 638 -46.62 -2.90 28.90
N GLY A 639 -45.42 -2.51 28.45
CA GLY A 639 -44.19 -3.23 28.76
C GLY A 639 -43.03 -2.84 27.87
N VAL A 640 -41.89 -3.48 28.11
CA VAL A 640 -40.63 -3.30 27.38
C VAL A 640 -40.30 -4.62 26.68
N LEU A 641 -40.00 -4.58 25.39
CA LEU A 641 -39.59 -5.75 24.62
C LEU A 641 -38.10 -6.04 24.81
N THR A 642 -37.68 -7.25 24.45
CA THR A 642 -36.26 -7.61 24.38
C THR A 642 -35.51 -6.66 23.43
N PRO A 643 -34.30 -6.22 23.78
CA PRO A 643 -33.53 -5.33 22.93
C PRO A 643 -33.22 -5.95 21.56
N PHE A 644 -33.15 -5.11 20.55
CA PHE A 644 -32.69 -5.46 19.21
C PHE A 644 -31.34 -4.79 18.93
N VAL A 645 -30.60 -5.34 17.98
CA VAL A 645 -29.34 -4.74 17.52
C VAL A 645 -29.57 -4.08 16.17
N SER A 646 -29.32 -2.77 16.08
CA SER A 646 -29.40 -2.05 14.82
C SER A 646 -28.28 -2.46 13.87
N TYR A 647 -28.41 -2.11 12.59
CA TYR A 647 -27.32 -2.30 11.62
C TYR A 647 -26.00 -1.65 12.07
N TYR A 648 -26.09 -0.52 12.77
CA TYR A 648 -24.96 0.20 13.36
C TYR A 648 -24.51 -0.35 14.73
N LYS A 649 -24.95 -1.56 15.09
CA LYS A 649 -24.62 -2.24 16.35
C LYS A 649 -25.06 -1.51 17.61
N LEU A 650 -26.12 -0.68 17.52
CA LEU A 650 -26.73 -0.04 18.69
C LEU A 650 -27.77 -0.98 19.30
N ALA A 651 -27.76 -1.12 20.63
CA ALA A 651 -28.81 -1.83 21.36
C ALA A 651 -30.02 -0.93 21.53
N VAL A 652 -31.15 -1.30 20.90
CA VAL A 652 -32.40 -0.55 20.92
C VAL A 652 -33.41 -1.30 21.76
N THR A 653 -33.98 -0.66 22.78
CA THR A 653 -34.93 -1.27 23.72
C THR A 653 -36.34 -0.76 23.44
N PRO A 654 -37.23 -1.55 22.80
CA PRO A 654 -38.55 -1.06 22.41
C PRO A 654 -39.50 -0.98 23.61
N VAL A 655 -40.23 0.13 23.72
CA VAL A 655 -41.27 0.35 24.75
C VAL A 655 -42.63 0.37 24.08
N ILE A 656 -43.56 -0.45 24.56
CA ILE A 656 -44.92 -0.56 24.00
C ILE A 656 -45.89 0.17 24.90
N ALA A 657 -46.66 1.10 24.32
CA ALA A 657 -47.72 1.83 24.99
C ALA A 657 -49.06 1.65 24.29
N PHE A 658 -50.14 1.61 25.08
CA PHE A 658 -51.51 1.60 24.64
C PHE A 658 -52.12 2.98 24.83
N LEU A 659 -52.69 3.54 23.76
CA LEU A 659 -53.46 4.78 23.82
C LEU A 659 -54.93 4.46 24.06
N SER A 660 -55.46 4.84 25.24
CA SER A 660 -56.88 4.63 25.55
C SER A 660 -57.80 5.66 24.90
N ASP A 661 -57.26 6.78 24.42
CA ASP A 661 -57.96 7.83 23.67
C ASP A 661 -57.23 8.11 22.35
N LEU A 662 -57.84 7.72 21.23
CA LEU A 662 -57.28 7.88 19.89
C LEU A 662 -57.39 9.32 19.35
N SER A 663 -58.17 10.20 19.98
CA SER A 663 -58.24 11.61 19.58
C SER A 663 -56.89 12.32 19.78
N LEU A 664 -56.00 11.77 20.62
CA LEU A 664 -54.63 12.23 20.79
C LEU A 664 -53.81 12.20 19.48
N LEU A 665 -54.07 11.24 18.59
CA LEU A 665 -53.35 11.13 17.32
C LEU A 665 -53.55 12.37 16.43
N GLU A 666 -54.67 13.07 16.57
CA GLU A 666 -54.97 14.30 15.83
C GLU A 666 -54.23 15.53 16.37
N HIS A 667 -53.66 15.42 17.57
CA HIS A 667 -52.97 16.50 18.28
C HIS A 667 -51.45 16.34 18.29
N LEU A 668 -50.92 15.23 17.74
CA LEU A 668 -49.49 15.02 17.57
C LEU A 668 -48.90 16.08 16.63
N LYS A 669 -47.68 16.52 16.93
CA LYS A 669 -46.98 17.55 16.16
C LYS A 669 -45.55 17.10 15.90
N PRO A 670 -45.13 16.95 14.64
CA PRO A 670 -43.75 16.61 14.34
C PRO A 670 -42.83 17.75 14.74
N ASN A 671 -41.68 17.41 15.33
CA ASN A 671 -40.56 18.34 15.43
C ASN A 671 -39.89 18.45 14.05
N PRO A 672 -39.92 19.61 13.38
CA PRO A 672 -39.40 19.75 12.02
C PRO A 672 -37.88 19.58 11.91
N GLU A 673 -37.15 19.56 13.02
CA GLU A 673 -35.71 19.28 13.03
C GLU A 673 -35.39 17.79 12.89
N GLU A 674 -36.34 16.91 13.23
CA GLU A 674 -36.12 15.45 13.33
C GLU A 674 -37.15 14.61 12.57
N VAL A 675 -38.39 15.11 12.45
CA VAL A 675 -39.54 14.37 11.89
C VAL A 675 -40.21 15.18 10.78
N ASP A 676 -40.26 14.60 9.58
CA ASP A 676 -40.91 15.19 8.40
C ASP A 676 -42.43 14.91 8.38
N GLU A 677 -42.84 13.68 8.65
CA GLU A 677 -44.25 13.24 8.59
C GLU A 677 -44.58 12.22 9.69
N ILE A 678 -45.75 12.37 10.34
CA ILE A 678 -46.30 11.38 11.28
C ILE A 678 -47.42 10.59 10.61
N PHE A 679 -47.29 9.27 10.62
CA PHE A 679 -48.29 8.34 10.11
C PHE A 679 -48.46 7.13 11.02
N ASP A 680 -49.59 6.45 10.84
CA ASP A 680 -49.95 5.21 11.53
C ASP A 680 -50.08 4.06 10.53
N HIS A 681 -49.92 2.84 11.04
CA HIS A 681 -50.08 1.62 10.24
C HIS A 681 -50.79 0.55 11.06
N PRO A 682 -51.74 -0.20 10.47
CA PRO A 682 -52.41 -1.29 11.17
C PRO A 682 -51.40 -2.36 11.61
N LEU A 683 -51.23 -2.54 12.92
CA LEU A 683 -50.24 -3.48 13.46
C LEU A 683 -50.49 -4.92 12.97
N GLU A 684 -51.76 -5.33 12.76
CA GLU A 684 -52.08 -6.65 12.23
C GLU A 684 -51.60 -6.86 10.79
N ALA A 685 -51.54 -5.80 9.99
CA ALA A 685 -51.05 -5.87 8.61
C ALA A 685 -49.54 -6.17 8.55
N ILE A 686 -48.80 -6.02 9.64
CA ILE A 686 -47.42 -6.50 9.72
C ILE A 686 -47.37 -8.03 9.68
N LEU A 687 -48.37 -8.76 10.22
CA LEU A 687 -48.40 -10.22 10.12
C LEU A 687 -48.94 -10.72 8.79
N SER A 688 -49.89 -9.97 8.21
CA SER A 688 -50.60 -10.29 6.96
C SER A 688 -50.70 -9.04 6.08
N PRO A 689 -49.69 -8.75 5.23
CA PRO A 689 -49.53 -7.48 4.50
C PRO A 689 -50.73 -7.04 3.67
N GLU A 690 -51.51 -8.00 3.15
CA GLU A 690 -52.71 -7.77 2.36
C GLU A 690 -53.81 -7.04 3.15
N LEU A 691 -53.81 -7.19 4.49
CA LEU A 691 -54.77 -6.50 5.34
C LEU A 691 -54.57 -4.98 5.32
N ALA A 692 -53.39 -4.48 4.95
CA ALA A 692 -53.10 -3.06 4.87
C ALA A 692 -54.10 -2.30 3.98
N ALA A 693 -54.61 -2.92 2.90
CA ALA A 693 -55.60 -2.29 2.02
C ALA A 693 -56.99 -2.19 2.67
N SER A 694 -57.36 -3.17 3.50
CA SER A 694 -58.68 -3.26 4.13
C SER A 694 -58.77 -2.56 5.48
N LEU A 695 -57.64 -2.44 6.19
CA LEU A 695 -57.50 -1.85 7.51
C LEU A 695 -56.85 -0.45 7.47
N ALA A 696 -56.48 0.06 6.29
CA ALA A 696 -55.83 1.37 6.12
C ALA A 696 -56.56 2.49 6.90
N PRO A 697 -55.82 3.43 7.50
CA PRO A 697 -56.37 4.33 8.51
C PRO A 697 -57.19 5.45 7.87
N LYS A 698 -58.38 5.71 8.44
CA LYS A 698 -59.33 6.81 8.16
C LYS A 698 -59.69 7.04 6.67
N PRO A 699 -60.93 7.47 6.35
CA PRO A 699 -61.26 7.90 4.99
C PRO A 699 -60.32 9.06 4.57
N GLY A 700 -59.39 8.83 3.63
CA GLY A 700 -58.51 9.87 3.09
C GLY A 700 -56.99 9.61 3.11
N ARG A 701 -56.48 8.55 3.76
CA ARG A 701 -55.05 8.16 3.69
C ARG A 701 -54.87 6.82 2.98
N LEU A 702 -54.73 6.88 1.66
CA LEU A 702 -54.49 5.69 0.82
C LEU A 702 -53.03 5.23 0.92
N LEU A 703 -52.78 3.93 0.73
CA LEU A 703 -51.42 3.41 0.58
C LEU A 703 -50.69 4.12 -0.56
N SER A 704 -49.37 4.33 -0.40
CA SER A 704 -48.52 4.99 -1.38
C SER A 704 -48.67 4.35 -2.77
N GLU A 705 -48.68 5.14 -3.84
CA GLU A 705 -48.91 4.61 -5.20
C GLU A 705 -47.87 3.54 -5.58
N ARG A 706 -48.33 2.45 -6.22
CA ARG A 706 -47.46 1.35 -6.64
C ARG A 706 -46.56 1.83 -7.79
N GLY A 707 -45.27 1.55 -7.71
CA GLY A 707 -44.28 2.00 -8.69
C GLY A 707 -43.82 3.45 -8.49
N SER A 708 -44.37 4.16 -7.49
CA SER A 708 -43.87 5.48 -7.10
C SER A 708 -42.53 5.38 -6.36
N GLU A 709 -41.88 6.52 -6.15
CA GLU A 709 -40.67 6.63 -5.31
C GLU A 709 -40.89 6.04 -3.90
N LYS A 710 -42.11 6.21 -3.35
CA LYS A 710 -42.51 5.74 -2.03
C LYS A 710 -42.76 4.21 -1.98
N TRP A 711 -43.06 3.56 -3.10
CA TRP A 711 -43.16 2.09 -3.20
C TRP A 711 -42.77 1.57 -4.58
N ARG A 712 -41.46 1.39 -4.78
CA ARG A 712 -40.86 0.96 -6.06
C ARG A 712 -40.77 -0.55 -6.28
N TYR A 713 -41.27 -1.36 -5.36
CA TYR A 713 -41.10 -2.81 -5.38
C TYR A 713 -42.21 -3.47 -6.19
N GLU A 714 -41.87 -4.53 -6.92
CA GLU A 714 -42.82 -5.32 -7.71
C GLU A 714 -43.96 -5.91 -6.86
N PRO A 715 -43.70 -6.55 -5.70
CA PRO A 715 -44.76 -7.01 -4.80
C PRO A 715 -45.63 -5.86 -4.29
N GLU A 716 -46.93 -6.11 -4.15
CA GLU A 716 -47.90 -5.07 -3.88
C GLU A 716 -47.88 -4.54 -2.44
N TYR A 717 -47.59 -5.39 -1.46
CA TYR A 717 -47.72 -5.05 -0.02
C TYR A 717 -46.46 -5.35 0.81
N HIS A 718 -45.68 -6.36 0.43
CA HIS A 718 -44.53 -6.82 1.19
C HIS A 718 -43.39 -7.25 0.28
N TYR A 719 -42.20 -6.70 0.51
CA TYR A 719 -40.96 -7.06 -0.17
C TYR A 719 -39.94 -7.53 0.85
N MET A 720 -39.14 -8.52 0.46
CA MET A 720 -38.05 -9.05 1.29
C MET A 720 -36.75 -9.14 0.49
N ARG A 721 -35.63 -8.89 1.18
CA ARG A 721 -34.29 -9.05 0.64
C ARG A 721 -33.35 -9.60 1.70
N ASP A 722 -32.58 -10.60 1.32
CA ASP A 722 -31.53 -11.17 2.16
C ASP A 722 -30.19 -10.46 1.91
N SER A 723 -29.42 -10.27 2.97
CA SER A 723 -28.12 -9.59 2.95
C SER A 723 -27.19 -10.19 3.99
N ALA A 724 -25.88 -10.20 3.71
CA ALA A 724 -24.89 -10.64 4.68
C ALA A 724 -24.86 -9.69 5.89
N TRP A 725 -24.73 -10.26 7.08
CA TRP A 725 -24.74 -9.54 8.35
C TRP A 725 -23.68 -10.09 9.32
N LEU A 726 -23.84 -9.84 10.62
CA LEU A 726 -22.86 -10.15 11.67
C LEU A 726 -22.34 -11.60 11.60
N HIS A 727 -21.02 -11.78 11.66
CA HIS A 727 -20.35 -13.09 11.63
C HIS A 727 -20.72 -13.98 10.42
N GLY A 728 -21.06 -13.38 9.29
CA GLY A 728 -21.41 -14.12 8.07
C GLY A 728 -22.83 -14.70 8.07
N SER A 729 -23.66 -14.36 9.06
CA SER A 729 -25.09 -14.71 9.05
C SER A 729 -25.83 -13.98 7.94
N GLN A 730 -27.00 -14.48 7.56
CA GLN A 730 -27.90 -13.75 6.66
C GLN A 730 -28.92 -12.95 7.47
N TYR A 731 -29.17 -11.70 7.09
CA TYR A 731 -30.26 -10.87 7.60
C TYR A 731 -31.31 -10.72 6.50
N ARG A 732 -32.57 -11.05 6.84
CA ARG A 732 -33.73 -10.86 5.98
C ARG A 732 -34.37 -9.53 6.32
N MET A 733 -34.25 -8.58 5.41
CA MET A 733 -34.87 -7.27 5.55
C MET A 733 -36.31 -7.31 5.03
N HIS A 734 -37.27 -7.02 5.90
CA HIS A 734 -38.68 -6.89 5.54
C HIS A 734 -39.02 -5.43 5.21
N LYS A 735 -39.80 -5.21 4.16
CA LYS A 735 -40.38 -3.92 3.79
C LYS A 735 -41.89 -4.03 3.62
N PHE A 736 -42.66 -3.25 4.37
CA PHE A 736 -44.13 -3.21 4.28
C PHE A 736 -44.60 -1.89 3.67
N ARG A 737 -45.57 -1.97 2.74
CA ARG A 737 -46.12 -0.79 2.08
C ARG A 737 -46.97 0.00 3.06
N SER A 738 -46.73 1.31 3.15
CA SER A 738 -47.46 2.21 4.03
C SER A 738 -48.15 3.33 3.22
N VAL A 739 -48.73 4.30 3.91
CA VAL A 739 -49.30 5.51 3.29
C VAL A 739 -48.23 6.49 2.80
N THR A 740 -47.01 6.36 3.32
CA THR A 740 -45.85 7.16 2.92
C THR A 740 -44.72 6.23 2.47
N THR A 741 -43.57 6.21 3.12
CA THR A 741 -42.42 5.38 2.78
C THR A 741 -42.56 3.91 3.28
N PRO A 742 -41.72 2.97 2.84
CA PRO A 742 -41.81 1.55 3.23
C PRO A 742 -41.30 1.26 4.66
N ILE A 743 -42.14 0.69 5.54
CA ILE A 743 -41.73 0.31 6.90
C ILE A 743 -40.68 -0.81 6.78
N SER A 744 -39.44 -0.54 7.18
CA SER A 744 -38.32 -1.47 6.94
C SER A 744 -37.26 -1.49 8.03
N GLY A 745 -36.27 -2.38 7.87
CA GLY A 745 -35.12 -2.46 8.78
C GLY A 745 -35.51 -2.85 10.19
N LEU A 746 -34.84 -2.25 11.18
CA LEU A 746 -35.07 -2.52 12.60
C LEU A 746 -36.51 -2.24 13.03
N THR A 747 -37.11 -1.17 12.49
CA THR A 747 -38.50 -0.78 12.75
C THR A 747 -39.45 -1.93 12.41
N SER A 748 -39.23 -2.60 11.28
CA SER A 748 -40.09 -3.71 10.86
C SER A 748 -39.92 -4.94 11.75
N ASP A 749 -38.69 -5.26 12.20
CA ASP A 749 -38.43 -6.36 13.14
C ASP A 749 -39.10 -6.18 14.51
N ILE A 750 -39.06 -4.96 15.04
CA ILE A 750 -39.72 -4.58 16.30
C ILE A 750 -41.23 -4.77 16.14
N LEU A 751 -41.81 -4.26 15.06
CA LEU A 751 -43.25 -4.34 14.80
C LEU A 751 -43.70 -5.80 14.57
N ILE A 752 -42.89 -6.64 13.90
CA ILE A 752 -43.19 -8.07 13.75
C ILE A 752 -43.28 -8.72 15.12
N LEU A 753 -42.31 -8.49 16.03
CA LEU A 753 -42.35 -9.06 17.38
C LEU A 753 -43.56 -8.56 18.16
N ALA A 754 -43.82 -7.24 18.13
CA ALA A 754 -44.96 -6.64 18.81
C ALA A 754 -46.30 -7.21 18.32
N ALA A 755 -46.49 -7.33 16.99
CA ALA A 755 -47.69 -7.88 16.40
C ALA A 755 -47.90 -9.36 16.75
N LYS A 756 -46.83 -10.16 16.71
CA LYS A 756 -46.90 -11.58 17.10
C LYS A 756 -47.38 -11.76 18.54
N ILE A 757 -46.91 -10.91 19.46
CA ILE A 757 -47.33 -10.93 20.86
C ILE A 757 -48.78 -10.46 20.99
N ALA A 758 -49.13 -9.33 20.36
CA ALA A 758 -50.45 -8.72 20.48
C ALA A 758 -51.58 -9.60 19.93
N TYR A 759 -51.36 -10.26 18.79
CA TYR A 759 -52.37 -11.08 18.12
C TYR A 759 -52.20 -12.58 18.37
N VAL A 760 -51.17 -13.00 19.10
CA VAL A 760 -50.85 -14.41 19.39
C VAL A 760 -50.82 -15.25 18.11
N ARG A 761 -50.21 -14.69 17.05
CA ARG A 761 -50.20 -15.24 15.69
C ARG A 761 -48.80 -15.11 15.07
N ASN A 762 -48.43 -16.03 14.19
CA ASN A 762 -47.20 -15.91 13.38
C ASN A 762 -47.43 -15.07 12.12
N THR A 763 -46.35 -14.72 11.42
CA THR A 763 -46.40 -14.04 10.12
C THR A 763 -46.86 -15.03 9.03
N ASP A 764 -47.61 -14.53 8.04
CA ASP A 764 -48.02 -15.34 6.87
C ASP A 764 -46.89 -15.52 5.85
N TYR A 765 -45.78 -14.82 6.05
CA TYR A 765 -44.54 -14.90 5.28
C TYR A 765 -43.39 -15.41 6.14
N GLU A 766 -42.32 -15.86 5.49
CA GLU A 766 -41.12 -16.37 6.15
C GLU A 766 -40.27 -15.23 6.72
N ARG A 767 -40.18 -15.17 8.06
CA ARG A 767 -39.48 -14.11 8.81
C ARG A 767 -37.96 -14.15 8.70
N TYR A 768 -37.37 -15.32 8.54
CA TYR A 768 -35.92 -15.50 8.69
C TYR A 768 -35.33 -16.04 7.41
N ALA A 769 -34.13 -15.58 7.06
CA ALA A 769 -33.32 -16.16 5.99
C ALA A 769 -32.68 -17.48 6.45
N GLU A 770 -32.16 -18.25 5.50
CA GLU A 770 -31.34 -19.42 5.80
C GLU A 770 -30.08 -18.97 6.58
N ASN A 771 -29.85 -19.56 7.77
CA ASN A 771 -28.81 -19.16 8.73
C ASN A 771 -28.96 -17.73 9.30
N HIS A 772 -30.20 -17.23 9.43
CA HIS A 772 -30.47 -15.98 10.13
C HIS A 772 -30.28 -16.14 11.64
N VAL A 773 -29.57 -15.20 12.24
CA VAL A 773 -29.27 -15.17 13.67
C VAL A 773 -30.34 -14.38 14.40
N THR A 774 -31.01 -15.01 15.37
CA THR A 774 -32.10 -14.35 16.09
C THR A 774 -31.59 -13.15 16.90
N PRO A 775 -32.45 -12.14 17.16
CA PRO A 775 -32.03 -10.91 17.84
C PRO A 775 -31.32 -11.14 19.19
N ASP A 776 -31.70 -12.17 19.93
CA ASP A 776 -31.08 -12.58 21.20
C ASP A 776 -29.62 -13.02 21.04
N ILE A 777 -29.32 -13.81 20.00
CA ILE A 777 -27.95 -14.24 19.69
C ILE A 777 -27.15 -13.06 19.14
N ALA A 778 -27.75 -12.24 18.28
CA ALA A 778 -27.12 -11.05 17.72
C ALA A 778 -26.73 -10.04 18.81
N LEU A 779 -27.58 -9.90 19.85
CA LEU A 779 -27.29 -9.07 21.02
C LEU A 779 -26.10 -9.62 21.82
N GLY A 780 -26.05 -10.94 22.05
CA GLY A 780 -24.91 -11.59 22.69
C GLY A 780 -23.59 -11.30 21.95
N TRP A 781 -23.58 -11.45 20.64
CA TRP A 781 -22.41 -11.15 19.81
C TRP A 781 -22.01 -9.67 19.82
N ALA A 782 -22.99 -8.76 19.80
CA ALA A 782 -22.71 -7.33 19.89
C ALA A 782 -22.08 -6.95 21.24
N MET A 783 -22.58 -7.55 22.33
CA MET A 783 -22.02 -7.37 23.68
C MET A 783 -20.60 -7.92 23.81
N GLU A 784 -20.32 -9.09 23.23
CA GLU A 784 -18.97 -9.68 23.20
C GLU A 784 -17.98 -8.77 22.45
N GLN A 785 -18.34 -8.29 21.25
CA GLN A 785 -17.49 -7.36 20.50
C GLN A 785 -17.24 -6.05 21.27
N HIS A 786 -18.25 -5.53 21.96
CA HIS A 786 -18.09 -4.30 22.74
C HIS A 786 -17.24 -4.51 24.00
N ALA A 787 -17.34 -5.68 24.64
CA ALA A 787 -16.51 -6.06 25.77
C ALA A 787 -15.04 -6.28 25.35
N GLU A 788 -14.80 -6.87 24.17
CA GLU A 788 -13.46 -7.00 23.59
C GLU A 788 -12.86 -5.63 23.24
N ALA A 789 -13.63 -4.73 22.65
CA ALA A 789 -13.19 -3.36 22.35
C ALA A 789 -12.87 -2.56 23.63
N ALA A 790 -13.67 -2.72 24.69
CA ALA A 790 -13.41 -2.13 26.00
C ALA A 790 -12.16 -2.74 26.67
N ARG A 791 -11.92 -4.05 26.52
CA ARG A 791 -10.70 -4.73 26.97
C ARG A 791 -9.46 -4.28 26.19
N ALA A 792 -9.60 -4.01 24.90
CA ALA A 792 -8.51 -3.51 24.06
C ALA A 792 -8.15 -2.05 24.38
N THR A 793 -9.12 -1.22 24.75
CA THR A 793 -8.90 0.18 25.18
C THR A 793 -8.46 0.32 26.63
N SER A 794 -8.68 -0.69 27.47
CA SER A 794 -8.27 -0.73 28.88
C SER A 794 -6.92 -1.43 29.13
N GLN A 795 -6.20 -1.89 28.09
CA GLN A 795 -4.81 -2.31 28.26
C GLN A 795 -3.93 -1.08 28.54
N PRO A 796 -3.27 -0.99 29.71
CA PRO A 796 -2.40 0.14 30.00
C PRO A 796 -1.21 0.11 29.04
N GLN A 797 -1.00 1.21 28.30
CA GLN A 797 0.31 1.48 27.73
C GLN A 797 1.33 1.41 28.85
N ALA A 798 2.25 0.45 28.77
CA ALA A 798 3.39 0.36 29.65
C ALA A 798 4.27 1.61 29.43
N SER A 799 4.00 2.67 30.20
CA SER A 799 4.93 3.75 30.42
C SER A 799 5.26 3.80 31.92
N SER A 800 6.56 3.82 32.16
CA SER A 800 7.22 3.96 33.44
C SER A 800 6.77 5.25 34.16
N ALA A 801 6.08 5.11 35.29
CA ALA A 801 6.20 6.02 36.42
C ALA A 801 5.50 5.40 37.63
N GLU A 802 6.28 5.16 38.68
CA GLU A 802 5.78 4.82 40.01
C GLU A 802 4.94 5.96 40.60
N SER A 803 3.97 5.57 41.43
CA SER A 803 3.50 6.24 42.66
C SER A 803 2.03 6.70 42.69
N HIS A 804 1.32 6.09 43.64
CA HIS A 804 0.16 6.56 44.42
C HIS A 804 -1.11 7.06 43.70
N ILE A 805 -2.22 6.34 43.89
CA ILE A 805 -3.32 6.70 44.82
C ILE A 805 -4.41 5.62 44.76
N GLU A 806 -4.77 5.10 45.95
CA GLU A 806 -5.96 4.29 46.23
C GLU A 806 -7.24 5.11 46.03
N GLY A 807 -8.32 4.49 45.54
CA GLY A 807 -9.66 5.03 45.80
C GLY A 807 -10.76 4.66 44.82
N LEU A 808 -11.56 3.68 45.25
CA LEU A 808 -13.02 3.57 45.07
C LEU A 808 -13.57 3.02 43.74
N ALA A 809 -14.19 1.85 43.91
CA ALA A 809 -15.19 1.26 43.05
C ALA A 809 -16.55 1.99 43.23
N ASP A 810 -17.26 2.16 42.12
CA ASP A 810 -18.71 1.93 41.96
C ASP A 810 -19.02 1.72 40.47
#